data_AF-A0A6P3E4Q9-F1
#
_entry.id   AF-A0A6P3E4Q9-F1
#
_cell.length_a   1.000
_cell.length_b   1.000
_cell.length_c   1.000
_cell.angle_alpha   90.00
_cell.angle_beta   90.00
_cell.angle_gamma   90.00
#
_symmetry.space_group_name_H-M   'P 1'
#
loop_
_entity.id
_entity.type
_entity.pdbx_description
1 polymer ?
#
loop_
_entity_poly.entity_id
_entity_poly.type
_entity_poly.pdbx_seq_one_letter_code
_entity_poly.pdbx_strand_id
1 'polypeptide(L)'
;MQLLILLAGLACASTTAEVLETIAQWPLLDFALPYDQEFLNQYRPENVVPTGIEIAWDKIFISVPRLRAGVPATLNYIPRNLPLESSPQLQAYPSWDWHSAGKGDLNCSKLISVYRTRLDRCNRLWTIDSGVITSIDDFRPVCPPKIMVFDVKTNQLVRQFTFPREVLRPNTLMTNLIIDDTAATTCDDVFLYISDTAGPGLLVFDGATDRSWRVVHATMYPHPEFSTYRIGSDTFELLDGVVGLAFSAKLGTVYYQPLATDRLFSVPTTALQAGPPAFGEQLPVTLVGKKSSQGLALAVDPRDDTILFSPLTETAIAAWQPQTNQQRILAYSPEKLQFVAEIRWTERDNGNFWLMTSRFQKFFRREVNARDINIRIMRLMPIQRPLKHPILDSFTRTYLLSDFPSHFYNNTIGFNEQEEQNFPEQFDTTKFWIGLQIALRIDSELVLRDVSLRFYNLVEMRQLCTWILLLLTIVNLRALEKLKIIYSWKSLDFVFPSEHARLAAIKSGNFIPGSPLPIDVDVYNGESKSTVFIAIPRFQDGVPLTLGYVTDEVSLDGNTLIAPYPNWSYNDAGNCASIISVYRMQIDECDRLWVLDTGKLGSKQVCPPKLHVFSLRDNKLIMLYKFPEHQYKNEDSLFVTVAVDVRDRTNNCKDTFAYIADVTGFALIVYDFRNSRSWKINNNLFYPYPPYGTFNIKGDTFDLMDGILGLALGPIHNGDRILYFHSLASRVESWVSTSVIRNYTLFHEKPEAAARSFVPFEHERSSQSVAEAMNHDGVLFYGLLSDLAIGCWNSKHYPQFGGKNNEIIVSNPETLQFPSGLKIITSKKGKQELWVLSVSFQRYMSGTLHSNETNFRIQAGFVDELVRGTKCDVSTLGRRFHRQ
;
A
#
# COMPACT_ATOMS: atom_id res chain seq x y z
N MET A 1 44.79 51.99 16.56
CA MET A 1 45.45 52.34 15.28
C MET A 1 45.23 51.16 14.35
N GLN A 2 44.00 50.99 13.86
CA GLN A 2 43.44 51.57 12.63
C GLN A 2 43.93 50.88 11.35
N LEU A 3 42.96 50.31 10.64
CA LEU A 3 42.86 50.24 9.17
C LEU A 3 43.69 49.17 8.44
N LEU A 4 43.20 47.92 8.42
CA LEU A 4 43.36 46.99 7.29
C LEU A 4 42.38 45.82 7.43
N ILE A 5 41.08 46.18 7.36
CA ILE A 5 39.96 45.28 7.06
C ILE A 5 39.43 45.74 5.68
N LEU A 6 38.91 44.79 4.91
CA LEU A 6 38.29 44.88 3.58
C LEU A 6 39.25 44.73 2.39
N LEU A 7 39.43 43.49 1.89
CA LEU A 7 39.32 43.15 0.45
C LEU A 7 39.66 41.70 0.05
N ALA A 8 39.68 40.71 0.95
CA ALA A 8 39.88 39.32 0.52
C ALA A 8 39.00 38.36 1.32
N GLY A 9 37.85 37.99 0.76
CA GLY A 9 36.95 37.01 1.38
C GLY A 9 35.50 37.04 0.91
N LEU A 10 35.26 37.24 -0.38
CA LEU A 10 33.95 37.02 -1.01
C LEU A 10 34.17 36.27 -2.32
N ALA A 11 34.59 35.01 -2.22
CA ALA A 11 34.30 34.04 -3.27
C ALA A 11 32.82 33.66 -3.13
N CYS A 12 31.94 34.54 -3.58
CA CYS A 12 30.56 34.16 -3.88
C CYS A 12 30.64 33.09 -4.98
N ALA A 13 30.34 31.84 -4.65
CA ALA A 13 29.90 30.89 -5.66
C ALA A 13 28.60 31.45 -6.25
N SER A 14 28.71 32.16 -7.37
CA SER A 14 27.55 32.60 -8.14
C SER A 14 26.88 31.34 -8.70
N THR A 15 25.87 30.82 -8.02
CA THR A 15 24.97 29.85 -8.63
C THR A 15 24.19 30.57 -9.72
N THR A 16 24.50 30.25 -10.97
CA THR A 16 23.82 30.79 -12.14
C THR A 16 22.43 30.14 -12.21
N ALA A 17 21.38 30.87 -11.83
CA ALA A 17 19.99 30.41 -11.95
C ALA A 17 19.52 30.46 -13.41
N GLU A 18 19.03 29.35 -13.96
CA GLU A 18 18.54 29.28 -15.34
C GLU A 18 17.29 30.18 -15.52
N VAL A 19 17.13 30.74 -16.72
CA VAL A 19 16.02 31.66 -17.03
C VAL A 19 14.82 30.85 -17.51
N LEU A 20 13.65 31.10 -16.93
CA LEU A 20 12.36 30.55 -17.38
C LEU A 20 11.77 31.44 -18.48
N GLU A 21 11.88 31.01 -19.74
CA GLU A 21 11.23 31.66 -20.87
C GLU A 21 9.81 31.13 -21.02
N THR A 22 8.82 32.01 -20.97
CA THR A 22 7.41 31.62 -21.10
C THR A 22 7.00 31.63 -22.57
N ILE A 23 6.72 30.45 -23.11
CA ILE A 23 6.38 30.26 -24.53
C ILE A 23 4.90 30.54 -24.76
N ALA A 24 4.05 29.96 -23.92
CA ALA A 24 2.61 30.18 -23.96
C ALA A 24 2.02 30.11 -22.54
N GLN A 25 0.93 30.82 -22.31
CA GLN A 25 0.27 30.87 -21.01
C GLN A 25 -1.22 31.15 -21.16
N TRP A 26 -2.03 30.66 -20.23
CA TRP A 26 -3.48 30.79 -20.28
C TRP A 26 -4.06 31.07 -18.89
N PRO A 27 -5.06 31.95 -18.80
CA PRO A 27 -5.95 31.95 -17.66
C PRO A 27 -6.77 30.66 -17.62
N LEU A 28 -7.43 30.31 -18.72
CA LEU A 28 -8.09 29.02 -18.94
C LEU A 28 -7.77 28.56 -20.37
N LEU A 29 -7.63 27.26 -20.59
CA LEU A 29 -7.39 26.75 -21.95
C LEU A 29 -8.59 27.01 -22.83
N ASP A 30 -8.35 27.60 -24.00
CA ASP A 30 -9.34 27.84 -25.04
C ASP A 30 -9.09 26.91 -26.23
N PHE A 31 -10.15 26.50 -26.92
CA PHE A 31 -10.12 25.54 -28.02
C PHE A 31 -10.67 26.16 -29.30
N ALA A 32 -10.09 25.79 -30.45
CA ALA A 32 -10.62 26.14 -31.77
C ALA A 32 -11.85 25.27 -32.10
N LEU A 33 -12.91 25.40 -31.28
CA LEU A 33 -14.11 24.57 -31.33
C LEU A 33 -14.77 24.62 -32.72
N PRO A 34 -15.30 23.48 -33.22
CA PRO A 34 -16.11 23.49 -34.42
C PRO A 34 -17.46 24.17 -34.12
N TYR A 35 -18.18 24.60 -35.17
CA TYR A 35 -19.58 25.05 -35.06
C TYR A 35 -20.52 23.86 -34.80
N ASP A 36 -20.29 23.13 -33.72
CA ASP A 36 -21.12 22.03 -33.21
C ASP A 36 -21.59 22.42 -31.81
N GLN A 37 -22.92 22.52 -31.66
CA GLN A 37 -23.56 22.99 -30.45
C GLN A 37 -23.35 22.02 -29.26
N GLU A 38 -23.12 20.73 -29.50
CA GLU A 38 -22.90 19.75 -28.44
C GLU A 38 -21.57 20.02 -27.72
N PHE A 39 -20.51 20.32 -28.47
CA PHE A 39 -19.22 20.71 -27.89
C PHE A 39 -19.32 22.00 -27.08
N LEU A 40 -20.00 23.02 -27.61
CA LEU A 40 -20.20 24.31 -26.93
C LEU A 40 -20.98 24.14 -25.62
N ASN A 41 -22.03 23.31 -25.63
CA ASN A 41 -22.86 23.09 -24.46
C ASN A 41 -22.14 22.33 -23.34
N GLN A 42 -21.20 21.44 -23.68
CA GLN A 42 -20.48 20.62 -22.71
C GLN A 42 -19.20 21.26 -22.19
N TYR A 43 -18.52 22.09 -22.99
CA TYR A 43 -17.26 22.70 -22.61
C TYR A 43 -17.37 23.54 -21.32
N ARG A 44 -16.50 23.25 -20.36
CA ARG A 44 -16.37 23.98 -19.08
C ARG A 44 -14.90 24.33 -18.88
N PRO A 45 -14.45 25.54 -19.25
CA PRO A 45 -13.02 25.91 -19.26
C PRO A 45 -12.34 25.74 -17.89
N GLU A 46 -13.07 25.98 -16.80
CA GLU A 46 -12.62 25.79 -15.41
C GLU A 46 -12.35 24.34 -15.03
N ASN A 47 -12.89 23.38 -15.80
CA ASN A 47 -12.70 21.94 -15.60
C ASN A 47 -11.58 21.36 -16.48
N VAL A 48 -10.80 22.19 -17.18
CA VAL A 48 -9.77 21.74 -18.12
C VAL A 48 -8.37 22.01 -17.54
N VAL A 49 -7.58 20.95 -17.39
CA VAL A 49 -6.16 21.03 -17.01
C VAL A 49 -5.33 20.08 -17.89
N PRO A 50 -4.19 20.53 -18.44
CA PRO A 50 -3.32 19.67 -19.22
C PRO A 50 -2.36 18.90 -18.31
N THR A 51 -1.93 17.72 -18.75
CA THR A 51 -1.05 16.82 -17.97
C THR A 51 0.25 16.45 -18.67
N GLY A 52 0.39 16.73 -19.98
CA GLY A 52 1.58 16.37 -20.73
C GLY A 52 1.78 17.20 -21.98
N ILE A 53 3.04 17.52 -22.30
CA ILE A 53 3.47 18.11 -23.57
C ILE A 53 4.39 17.15 -24.31
N GLU A 54 4.39 17.25 -25.64
CA GLU A 54 5.43 16.66 -26.48
C GLU A 54 5.80 17.64 -27.61
N ILE A 55 7.10 17.87 -27.81
CA ILE A 55 7.61 18.92 -28.71
C ILE A 55 7.99 18.31 -30.06
N ALA A 56 7.22 18.62 -31.10
CA ALA A 56 7.51 18.23 -32.48
C ALA A 56 8.23 19.36 -33.25
N TRP A 57 8.43 19.15 -34.56
CA TRP A 57 9.09 20.12 -35.44
C TRP A 57 8.31 21.44 -35.55
N ASP A 58 7.03 21.35 -35.86
CA ASP A 58 6.13 22.48 -36.14
C ASP A 58 4.98 22.61 -35.13
N LYS A 59 4.78 21.59 -34.29
CA LYS A 59 3.68 21.49 -33.31
C LYS A 59 4.21 21.28 -31.90
N ILE A 60 3.48 21.80 -30.92
CA ILE A 60 3.57 21.41 -29.51
C ILE A 60 2.29 20.66 -29.19
N PHE A 61 2.39 19.36 -28.94
CA PHE A 61 1.25 18.55 -28.54
C PHE A 61 0.94 18.77 -27.06
N ILE A 62 -0.35 18.81 -26.71
CA ILE A 62 -0.86 19.06 -25.37
C ILE A 62 -1.92 17.99 -25.07
N SER A 63 -1.64 17.16 -24.07
CA SER A 63 -2.56 16.14 -23.54
C SER A 63 -3.43 16.76 -22.44
N VAL A 64 -4.73 16.57 -22.55
CA VAL A 64 -5.76 17.13 -21.67
C VAL A 64 -6.73 16.00 -21.30
N PRO A 65 -6.44 15.19 -20.27
CA PRO A 65 -7.29 14.08 -19.90
C PRO A 65 -8.63 14.58 -19.36
N ARG A 66 -9.66 13.74 -19.48
CA ARG A 66 -11.02 14.03 -19.01
C ARG A 66 -11.13 13.79 -17.50
N LEU A 67 -10.35 14.53 -16.70
CA LEU A 67 -10.35 14.43 -15.22
C LEU A 67 -11.71 14.81 -14.62
N ARG A 68 -12.34 15.83 -15.21
CA ARG A 68 -13.71 16.30 -14.91
C ARG A 68 -14.51 16.36 -16.21
N ALA A 69 -15.83 16.49 -16.08
CA ALA A 69 -16.70 16.72 -17.23
C ALA A 69 -16.43 18.10 -17.87
N GLY A 70 -16.58 18.18 -19.20
CA GLY A 70 -16.47 19.43 -19.96
C GLY A 70 -15.14 19.66 -20.68
N VAL A 71 -14.37 18.60 -20.91
CA VAL A 71 -13.17 18.62 -21.76
C VAL A 71 -13.54 18.23 -23.21
N PRO A 72 -13.48 19.16 -24.17
CA PRO A 72 -13.93 18.93 -25.54
C PRO A 72 -12.98 18.00 -26.30
N ALA A 73 -11.68 18.29 -26.32
CA ALA A 73 -10.66 17.46 -26.97
C ALA A 73 -9.53 17.10 -26.01
N THR A 74 -9.13 15.82 -26.03
CA THR A 74 -8.16 15.27 -25.06
C THR A 74 -6.73 15.23 -25.55
N LEU A 75 -6.53 15.31 -26.87
CA LEU A 75 -5.23 15.40 -27.51
C LEU A 75 -5.27 16.57 -28.48
N ASN A 76 -4.38 17.52 -28.26
CA ASN A 76 -4.41 18.81 -28.91
C ASN A 76 -3.02 19.21 -29.37
N TYR A 77 -2.93 20.26 -30.19
CA TYR A 77 -1.67 20.92 -30.47
C TYR A 77 -1.84 22.43 -30.62
N ILE A 78 -0.71 23.12 -30.49
CA ILE A 78 -0.54 24.52 -30.89
C ILE A 78 0.65 24.61 -31.86
N PRO A 79 0.71 25.60 -32.76
CA PRO A 79 1.88 25.85 -33.57
C PRO A 79 3.09 26.10 -32.68
N ARG A 80 4.28 25.65 -33.09
CA ARG A 80 5.50 25.89 -32.31
C ARG A 80 6.02 27.33 -32.47
N ASN A 81 5.81 27.93 -33.64
CA ASN A 81 6.21 29.31 -33.91
C ASN A 81 5.08 30.26 -33.49
N LEU A 82 5.13 30.72 -32.24
CA LEU A 82 4.17 31.63 -31.64
C LEU A 82 4.88 32.82 -31.01
N PRO A 83 4.20 33.97 -30.89
CA PRO A 83 4.66 35.03 -30.00
C PRO A 83 4.81 34.50 -28.58
N LEU A 84 5.91 34.85 -27.91
CA LEU A 84 6.13 34.48 -26.50
C LEU A 84 4.99 35.02 -25.64
N GLU A 85 4.69 34.30 -24.56
CA GLU A 85 3.64 34.65 -23.60
C GLU A 85 2.21 34.74 -24.17
N SER A 86 1.99 34.23 -25.39
CA SER A 86 0.66 34.20 -26.01
C SER A 86 -0.26 33.13 -25.41
N SER A 87 -1.57 33.28 -25.66
CA SER A 87 -2.64 32.33 -25.27
C SER A 87 -3.32 31.75 -26.51
N PRO A 88 -2.63 30.93 -27.32
CA PRO A 88 -3.19 30.40 -28.55
C PRO A 88 -4.34 29.41 -28.28
N GLN A 89 -5.27 29.31 -29.22
CA GLN A 89 -6.33 28.29 -29.16
C GLN A 89 -5.76 26.91 -29.47
N LEU A 90 -6.22 25.91 -28.71
CA LEU A 90 -5.85 24.51 -28.90
C LEU A 90 -6.59 23.93 -30.10
N GLN A 91 -5.86 23.25 -30.98
CA GLN A 91 -6.44 22.51 -32.11
C GLN A 91 -6.52 21.03 -31.79
N ALA A 92 -7.69 20.42 -31.99
CA ALA A 92 -7.90 19.00 -31.77
C ALA A 92 -7.04 18.16 -32.75
N TYR A 93 -6.32 17.17 -32.23
CA TYR A 93 -5.50 16.27 -33.04
C TYR A 93 -6.05 14.83 -33.02
N PRO A 94 -6.02 14.11 -34.17
CA PRO A 94 -5.68 14.62 -35.50
C PRO A 94 -6.82 15.44 -36.15
N SER A 95 -8.05 15.28 -35.66
CA SER A 95 -9.22 16.11 -36.02
C SER A 95 -10.29 16.02 -34.93
N TRP A 96 -11.30 16.89 -34.98
CA TRP A 96 -12.43 16.89 -34.04
C TRP A 96 -13.23 15.58 -34.03
N ASP A 97 -13.25 14.83 -35.13
CA ASP A 97 -13.96 13.54 -35.22
C ASP A 97 -13.42 12.50 -34.24
N TRP A 98 -12.16 12.61 -33.80
CA TRP A 98 -11.54 11.72 -32.84
C TRP A 98 -11.92 12.02 -31.39
N HIS A 99 -12.60 13.14 -31.14
CA HIS A 99 -12.93 13.65 -29.80
C HIS A 99 -14.42 13.60 -29.49
N SER A 100 -15.15 12.64 -30.07
CA SER A 100 -16.60 12.47 -29.86
C SER A 100 -16.99 12.28 -28.38
N ALA A 101 -16.09 11.77 -27.54
CA ALA A 101 -16.31 11.68 -26.11
C ALA A 101 -16.49 13.06 -25.43
N GLY A 102 -15.97 14.14 -26.02
CA GLY A 102 -16.16 15.51 -25.53
C GLY A 102 -17.57 16.06 -25.75
N LYS A 103 -18.39 15.34 -26.53
CA LYS A 103 -19.82 15.56 -26.68
C LYS A 103 -20.66 14.40 -26.11
N GLY A 104 -20.06 13.50 -25.34
CA GLY A 104 -20.74 12.39 -24.69
C GLY A 104 -20.90 11.13 -25.55
N ASP A 105 -20.38 11.11 -26.79
CA ASP A 105 -20.35 9.92 -27.65
C ASP A 105 -19.09 9.08 -27.36
N LEU A 106 -19.27 8.06 -26.53
CA LEU A 106 -18.23 7.18 -25.99
C LEU A 106 -17.86 6.03 -26.95
N ASN A 107 -17.35 6.38 -28.12
CA ASN A 107 -16.85 5.42 -29.10
C ASN A 107 -15.42 4.94 -28.76
N CYS A 108 -15.28 3.68 -28.35
CA CYS A 108 -13.99 3.11 -27.94
C CYS A 108 -12.95 2.95 -29.06
N SER A 109 -13.33 3.10 -30.34
CA SER A 109 -12.38 3.18 -31.46
C SER A 109 -11.71 4.57 -31.59
N LYS A 110 -12.14 5.55 -30.79
CA LYS A 110 -11.64 6.95 -30.79
C LYS A 110 -11.01 7.31 -29.43
N LEU A 111 -10.57 8.57 -29.28
CA LEU A 111 -9.87 9.05 -28.08
C LEU A 111 -10.84 9.37 -26.94
N ILE A 112 -10.65 8.70 -25.79
CA ILE A 112 -11.49 8.84 -24.59
C ILE A 112 -10.83 9.71 -23.52
N SER A 113 -9.55 9.52 -23.19
CA SER A 113 -8.88 10.33 -22.17
C SER A 113 -7.36 10.12 -22.26
N VAL A 114 -6.69 11.04 -22.96
CA VAL A 114 -5.23 10.98 -23.17
C VAL A 114 -4.51 11.76 -22.08
N TYR A 115 -3.68 11.05 -21.32
CA TYR A 115 -2.89 11.65 -20.25
C TYR A 115 -1.53 12.16 -20.73
N ARG A 116 -0.85 11.37 -21.57
CA ARG A 116 0.49 11.71 -22.08
C ARG A 116 0.72 11.15 -23.47
N THR A 117 1.70 11.75 -24.14
CA THR A 117 2.16 11.35 -25.47
C THR A 117 3.68 11.39 -25.57
N ARG A 118 4.27 10.56 -26.44
CA ARG A 118 5.70 10.56 -26.75
C ARG A 118 5.94 10.46 -28.24
N LEU A 119 6.93 11.18 -28.75
CA LEU A 119 7.43 10.98 -30.10
C LEU A 119 8.51 9.91 -30.09
N ASP A 120 8.43 8.99 -31.05
CA ASP A 120 9.55 8.11 -31.37
C ASP A 120 10.50 8.73 -32.39
N ARG A 121 11.62 8.04 -32.66
CA ARG A 121 12.61 8.44 -33.66
C ARG A 121 12.07 8.51 -35.11
N CYS A 122 10.95 7.87 -35.41
CA CYS A 122 10.26 7.93 -36.70
C CYS A 122 9.32 9.14 -36.84
N ASN A 123 9.21 10.00 -35.82
CA ASN A 123 8.20 11.06 -35.72
C ASN A 123 6.76 10.53 -35.71
N ARG A 124 6.53 9.41 -35.03
CA ARG A 124 5.18 8.92 -34.72
C ARG A 124 4.84 9.27 -33.28
N LEU A 125 3.63 9.76 -33.07
CA LEU A 125 3.11 10.16 -31.78
C LEU A 125 2.41 8.98 -31.12
N TRP A 126 3.05 8.42 -30.11
CA TRP A 126 2.49 7.38 -29.24
C TRP A 126 1.63 8.03 -28.17
N THR A 127 0.38 7.63 -28.09
CA THR A 127 -0.62 8.21 -27.18
C THR A 127 -1.15 7.13 -26.27
N ILE A 128 -1.15 7.37 -24.95
CA ILE A 128 -1.83 6.50 -23.98
C ILE A 128 -3.22 7.06 -23.69
N ASP A 129 -4.24 6.29 -24.04
CA ASP A 129 -5.64 6.60 -23.73
C ASP A 129 -6.09 5.68 -22.58
N SER A 130 -6.42 6.28 -21.45
CA SER A 130 -6.79 5.52 -20.25
C SER A 130 -8.18 4.89 -20.36
N GLY A 131 -9.04 5.36 -21.26
CA GLY A 131 -10.43 4.90 -21.33
C GLY A 131 -11.30 5.31 -20.13
N VAL A 132 -10.80 6.16 -19.24
CA VAL A 132 -11.49 6.63 -18.03
C VAL A 132 -11.86 8.11 -18.15
N ILE A 133 -13.12 8.42 -17.90
CA ILE A 133 -13.63 9.78 -17.78
C ILE A 133 -13.93 10.12 -16.32
N THR A 134 -13.99 11.41 -16.01
CA THR A 134 -14.31 11.94 -14.67
C THR A 134 -13.47 11.30 -13.57
N SER A 135 -12.17 11.08 -13.85
CA SER A 135 -11.26 10.24 -13.06
C SER A 135 -11.06 10.71 -11.61
N ILE A 136 -11.25 12.01 -11.32
CA ILE A 136 -11.14 12.57 -9.96
C ILE A 136 -12.50 12.90 -9.33
N ASP A 137 -13.60 12.68 -10.05
CA ASP A 137 -14.96 12.88 -9.54
C ASP A 137 -15.59 11.55 -9.13
N ASP A 138 -15.99 10.72 -10.09
CA ASP A 138 -16.67 9.44 -9.85
C ASP A 138 -15.94 8.23 -10.46
N PHE A 139 -14.79 8.45 -11.12
CA PHE A 139 -13.94 7.43 -11.74
C PHE A 139 -14.75 6.47 -12.63
N ARG A 140 -14.97 6.84 -13.90
CA ARG A 140 -15.79 6.06 -14.83
C ARG A 140 -14.95 5.44 -15.95
N PRO A 141 -14.56 4.16 -15.84
CA PRO A 141 -14.04 3.38 -16.96
C PRO A 141 -15.14 3.16 -17.98
N VAL A 142 -14.98 3.72 -19.18
CA VAL A 142 -15.97 3.61 -20.27
C VAL A 142 -15.45 2.81 -21.45
N CYS A 143 -14.12 2.69 -21.59
CA CYS A 143 -13.46 1.88 -22.60
C CYS A 143 -12.23 1.18 -22.02
N PRO A 144 -11.80 0.04 -22.60
CA PRO A 144 -10.49 -0.53 -22.29
C PRO A 144 -9.36 0.46 -22.60
N PRO A 145 -8.33 0.57 -21.74
CA PRO A 145 -7.14 1.37 -22.03
C PRO A 145 -6.44 0.92 -23.31
N LYS A 146 -5.89 1.87 -24.06
CA LYS A 146 -5.27 1.57 -25.36
C LYS A 146 -4.11 2.50 -25.70
N ILE A 147 -3.17 1.98 -26.48
CA ILE A 147 -2.14 2.75 -27.17
C ILE A 147 -2.67 3.04 -28.58
N MET A 148 -2.51 4.29 -29.01
CA MET A 148 -2.70 4.69 -30.41
C MET A 148 -1.45 5.41 -30.89
N VAL A 149 -1.00 5.09 -32.11
CA VAL A 149 0.20 5.64 -32.71
C VAL A 149 -0.20 6.37 -33.98
N PHE A 150 0.09 7.67 -34.04
CA PHE A 150 -0.22 8.50 -35.20
C PHE A 150 1.05 8.92 -35.92
N ASP A 151 1.09 8.78 -37.23
CA ASP A 151 2.14 9.40 -38.04
C ASP A 151 1.92 10.92 -38.07
N VAL A 152 2.87 11.71 -37.57
CA VAL A 152 2.70 13.16 -37.38
C VAL A 152 2.68 13.93 -38.70
N LYS A 153 3.25 13.35 -39.77
CA LYS A 153 3.32 13.97 -41.09
C LYS A 153 1.98 13.89 -41.81
N THR A 154 1.33 12.73 -41.77
CA THR A 154 0.05 12.45 -42.43
C THR A 154 -1.15 12.64 -41.50
N ASN A 155 -0.92 12.75 -40.19
CA ASN A 155 -1.91 12.75 -39.12
C ASN A 155 -2.83 11.50 -39.13
N GLN A 156 -2.34 10.37 -39.65
CA GLN A 156 -3.09 9.12 -39.73
C GLN A 156 -2.72 8.18 -38.59
N LEU A 157 -3.70 7.42 -38.10
CA LEU A 157 -3.45 6.31 -37.18
C LEU A 157 -2.69 5.21 -37.94
N VAL A 158 -1.55 4.78 -37.41
CA VAL A 158 -0.72 3.72 -38.00
C VAL A 158 -0.69 2.44 -37.17
N ARG A 159 -1.01 2.52 -35.87
CA ARG A 159 -1.09 1.36 -34.98
C ARG A 159 -2.03 1.62 -33.81
N GLN A 160 -2.77 0.59 -33.40
CA GLN A 160 -3.57 0.58 -32.19
C GLN A 160 -3.37 -0.73 -31.45
N PHE A 161 -3.19 -0.64 -30.14
CA PHE A 161 -3.11 -1.80 -29.25
C PHE A 161 -4.05 -1.59 -28.06
N THR A 162 -4.88 -2.58 -27.77
CA THR A 162 -5.80 -2.54 -26.61
C THR A 162 -5.27 -3.49 -25.55
N PHE A 163 -5.11 -3.01 -24.31
CA PHE A 163 -4.55 -3.83 -23.25
C PHE A 163 -5.52 -4.97 -22.89
N PRO A 164 -5.01 -6.21 -22.76
CA PRO A 164 -5.83 -7.35 -22.44
C PRO A 164 -6.19 -7.34 -20.93
N ARG A 165 -7.27 -8.03 -20.53
CA ARG A 165 -7.84 -7.86 -19.16
C ARG A 165 -6.87 -8.30 -18.06
N GLU A 166 -5.97 -9.22 -18.34
CA GLU A 166 -5.09 -9.88 -17.37
C GLU A 166 -4.02 -8.94 -16.82
N VAL A 167 -3.64 -7.91 -17.58
CA VAL A 167 -2.65 -6.90 -17.14
C VAL A 167 -3.29 -5.70 -16.46
N LEU A 168 -4.62 -5.61 -16.50
CA LEU A 168 -5.39 -4.51 -15.95
C LEU A 168 -5.82 -4.80 -14.51
N ARG A 169 -6.14 -3.72 -13.81
CA ARG A 169 -6.89 -3.71 -12.57
C ARG A 169 -8.22 -2.99 -12.81
N PRO A 170 -9.26 -3.29 -12.03
CA PRO A 170 -10.57 -2.63 -12.16
C PRO A 170 -10.49 -1.11 -12.03
N ASN A 171 -9.57 -0.62 -11.21
CA ASN A 171 -9.24 0.78 -11.05
C ASN A 171 -8.01 1.22 -11.88
N THR A 172 -7.61 0.52 -12.94
CA THR A 172 -6.47 0.94 -13.77
C THR A 172 -6.68 2.34 -14.34
N LEU A 173 -5.67 3.19 -14.17
CA LEU A 173 -5.59 4.51 -14.76
C LEU A 173 -4.17 4.74 -15.28
N MET A 174 -3.98 4.57 -16.59
CA MET A 174 -2.68 4.75 -17.22
C MET A 174 -2.40 6.23 -17.46
N THR A 175 -1.35 6.77 -16.84
CA THR A 175 -1.11 8.23 -16.76
C THR A 175 0.23 8.69 -17.34
N ASN A 176 1.20 7.80 -17.50
CA ASN A 176 2.50 8.12 -18.07
C ASN A 176 2.97 7.02 -19.01
N LEU A 177 3.82 7.41 -19.96
CA LEU A 177 4.55 6.47 -20.79
C LEU A 177 5.97 7.00 -21.08
N ILE A 178 6.91 6.07 -21.21
CA ILE A 178 8.23 6.29 -21.78
C ILE A 178 8.47 5.26 -22.88
N ILE A 179 9.24 5.64 -23.90
CA ILE A 179 9.65 4.77 -24.99
C ILE A 179 11.10 4.38 -24.76
N ASP A 180 11.38 3.07 -24.80
CA ASP A 180 12.72 2.51 -24.87
C ASP A 180 12.94 1.92 -26.27
N ASP A 181 13.74 2.63 -27.05
CA ASP A 181 14.15 2.25 -28.41
C ASP A 181 15.63 1.88 -28.50
N THR A 182 16.29 1.63 -27.36
CA THR A 182 17.74 1.37 -27.28
C THR A 182 18.17 0.11 -28.03
N ALA A 183 17.38 -0.97 -27.89
CA ALA A 183 17.59 -2.23 -28.60
C ALA A 183 16.73 -2.36 -29.88
N ALA A 184 15.88 -1.38 -30.18
CA ALA A 184 14.94 -1.46 -31.30
C ALA A 184 15.68 -1.32 -32.64
N THR A 185 15.32 -2.16 -33.61
CA THR A 185 15.84 -2.14 -34.98
C THR A 185 14.92 -1.38 -35.95
N THR A 186 13.63 -1.34 -35.63
CA THR A 186 12.58 -0.58 -36.33
C THR A 186 11.96 0.42 -35.36
N CYS A 187 10.90 1.11 -35.75
CA CYS A 187 10.13 1.89 -34.78
C CYS A 187 9.02 1.06 -34.13
N ASP A 188 8.72 -0.14 -34.65
CA ASP A 188 7.63 -0.99 -34.15
C ASP A 188 8.04 -1.93 -33.01
N ASP A 189 9.32 -2.27 -32.91
CA ASP A 189 9.92 -3.19 -31.92
C ASP A 189 10.49 -2.47 -30.69
N VAL A 190 9.85 -1.37 -30.28
CA VAL A 190 10.20 -0.63 -29.06
C VAL A 190 9.53 -1.23 -27.83
N PHE A 191 10.11 -1.01 -26.65
CA PHE A 191 9.43 -1.23 -25.38
C PHE A 191 8.76 0.05 -24.89
N LEU A 192 7.59 -0.08 -24.28
CA LEU A 192 6.98 1.01 -23.51
C LEU A 192 6.90 0.62 -22.04
N TYR A 193 7.17 1.59 -21.17
CA TYR A 193 6.90 1.49 -19.74
C TYR A 193 5.84 2.50 -19.36
N ILE A 194 4.74 2.01 -18.80
CA ILE A 194 3.51 2.78 -18.59
C ILE A 194 3.15 2.71 -17.11
N SER A 195 2.89 3.85 -16.49
CA SER A 195 2.45 3.89 -15.09
C SER A 195 0.95 3.72 -14.99
N ASP A 196 0.52 2.79 -14.14
CA ASP A 196 -0.84 2.70 -13.65
C ASP A 196 -0.89 3.31 -12.24
N THR A 197 -1.57 4.46 -12.14
CA THR A 197 -1.53 5.29 -10.93
C THR A 197 -2.56 4.85 -9.90
N ALA A 198 -3.79 4.55 -10.35
CA ALA A 198 -4.89 4.19 -9.46
C ALA A 198 -4.89 2.70 -9.10
N GLY A 199 -4.43 1.82 -9.99
CA GLY A 199 -3.94 0.50 -9.64
C GLY A 199 -2.41 0.54 -9.61
N PRO A 200 -1.74 0.79 -8.48
CA PRO A 200 -0.30 1.09 -8.48
C PRO A 200 0.56 -0.02 -9.10
N GLY A 201 1.24 0.28 -10.19
CA GLY A 201 2.11 -0.67 -10.90
C GLY A 201 2.65 -0.14 -12.23
N LEU A 202 3.55 -0.88 -12.84
CA LEU A 202 4.02 -0.59 -14.20
C LEU A 202 3.49 -1.64 -15.18
N LEU A 203 3.01 -1.19 -16.33
CA LEU A 203 2.77 -2.04 -17.48
C LEU A 203 3.94 -1.92 -18.45
N VAL A 204 4.37 -3.06 -18.97
CA VAL A 204 5.38 -3.16 -20.01
C VAL A 204 4.69 -3.62 -21.28
N PHE A 205 4.93 -2.92 -22.38
CA PHE A 205 4.46 -3.31 -23.71
C PHE A 205 5.67 -3.60 -24.61
N ASP A 206 5.68 -4.79 -25.19
CA ASP A 206 6.64 -5.26 -26.18
C ASP A 206 6.06 -5.05 -27.57
N GLY A 207 6.56 -4.02 -28.27
CA GLY A 207 6.12 -3.69 -29.61
C GLY A 207 6.50 -4.73 -30.67
N ALA A 208 7.50 -5.57 -30.43
CA ALA A 208 7.90 -6.60 -31.40
C ALA A 208 6.89 -7.75 -31.47
N THR A 209 6.28 -8.08 -30.33
CA THR A 209 5.39 -9.25 -30.18
C THR A 209 3.93 -8.90 -29.89
N ASP A 210 3.60 -7.61 -29.75
CA ASP A 210 2.28 -7.14 -29.30
C ASP A 210 1.85 -7.79 -27.97
N ARG A 211 2.82 -8.03 -27.08
CA ARG A 211 2.57 -8.57 -25.75
C ARG A 211 2.69 -7.46 -24.72
N SER A 212 1.91 -7.61 -23.66
CA SER A 212 2.01 -6.74 -22.49
C SER A 212 1.97 -7.55 -21.21
N TRP A 213 2.64 -7.07 -20.19
CA TRP A 213 2.55 -7.63 -18.85
C TRP A 213 2.61 -6.52 -17.80
N ARG A 214 2.25 -6.88 -16.57
CA ARG A 214 2.26 -5.99 -15.42
C ARG A 214 3.34 -6.43 -14.46
N VAL A 215 4.07 -5.46 -13.93
CA VAL A 215 5.00 -5.65 -12.82
C VAL A 215 4.60 -4.72 -11.66
N VAL A 216 4.80 -5.20 -10.43
CA VAL A 216 4.37 -4.49 -9.22
C VAL A 216 5.49 -4.57 -8.18
N HIS A 217 5.64 -3.49 -7.41
CA HIS A 217 6.50 -3.44 -6.24
C HIS A 217 5.85 -2.55 -5.18
N ALA A 218 6.11 -2.79 -3.90
CA ALA A 218 5.52 -2.04 -2.80
C ALA A 218 5.73 -0.51 -2.94
N THR A 219 6.91 -0.10 -3.40
CA THR A 219 7.28 1.32 -3.63
C THR A 219 6.49 2.02 -4.74
N MET A 220 5.65 1.31 -5.50
CA MET A 220 4.77 1.91 -6.49
C MET A 220 3.47 2.45 -5.86
N TYR A 221 3.13 2.03 -4.64
CA TYR A 221 1.95 2.48 -3.92
C TYR A 221 2.15 3.87 -3.28
N PRO A 222 1.06 4.64 -3.10
CA PRO A 222 1.14 5.91 -2.37
C PRO A 222 1.50 5.68 -0.91
N HIS A 223 2.30 6.58 -0.32
CA HIS A 223 2.62 6.54 1.09
C HIS A 223 1.66 7.44 1.89
N PRO A 224 0.91 6.92 2.89
CA PRO A 224 -0.11 7.68 3.61
C PRO A 224 0.37 9.00 4.21
N GLU A 225 1.58 9.02 4.78
CA GLU A 225 2.19 10.22 5.37
C GLU A 225 2.48 11.35 4.37
N PHE A 226 2.60 11.03 3.08
CA PHE A 226 2.90 12.00 2.01
C PHE A 226 1.68 12.33 1.16
N SER A 227 0.48 11.97 1.62
CA SER A 227 -0.79 12.22 0.92
C SER A 227 -1.22 13.69 0.91
N THR A 228 -0.72 14.51 1.84
CA THR A 228 -1.02 15.95 1.89
C THR A 228 0.04 16.74 1.13
N TYR A 229 -0.41 17.52 0.15
CA TYR A 229 0.42 18.42 -0.64
C TYR A 229 0.25 19.84 -0.15
N ARG A 230 1.35 20.60 -0.11
CA ARG A 230 1.34 22.03 0.22
C ARG A 230 1.98 22.82 -0.90
N ILE A 231 1.24 23.77 -1.47
CA ILE A 231 1.73 24.67 -2.52
C ILE A 231 1.33 26.09 -2.12
N GLY A 232 2.31 26.89 -1.70
CA GLY A 232 2.04 28.18 -1.05
C GLY A 232 1.22 27.99 0.24
N SER A 233 0.08 28.65 0.32
CA SER A 233 -0.87 28.53 1.45
C SER A 233 -1.94 27.46 1.24
N ASP A 234 -2.03 26.85 0.05
CA ASP A 234 -3.03 25.84 -0.24
C ASP A 234 -2.54 24.46 0.15
N THR A 235 -3.46 23.65 0.70
CA THR A 235 -3.27 22.22 0.91
C THR A 235 -4.39 21.42 0.27
N PHE A 236 -4.06 20.21 -0.18
CA PHE A 236 -5.02 19.21 -0.65
C PHE A 236 -4.46 17.80 -0.42
N GLU A 237 -5.34 16.80 -0.43
CA GLU A 237 -4.98 15.39 -0.25
C GLU A 237 -5.27 14.59 -1.52
N LEU A 238 -4.31 13.77 -1.93
CA LEU A 238 -4.41 12.88 -3.09
C LEU A 238 -3.49 11.66 -2.87
N LEU A 239 -3.99 10.46 -3.17
CA LEU A 239 -3.30 9.18 -2.90
C LEU A 239 -3.03 8.43 -4.20
N ASP A 240 -2.30 9.09 -5.08
CA ASP A 240 -1.90 8.52 -6.36
C ASP A 240 -0.59 7.73 -6.22
N GLY A 241 -0.59 6.50 -6.74
CA GLY A 241 0.58 5.63 -6.84
C GLY A 241 1.61 6.14 -7.86
N VAL A 242 2.37 5.24 -8.47
CA VAL A 242 3.39 5.58 -9.48
C VAL A 242 2.82 6.47 -10.59
N VAL A 243 3.49 7.60 -10.85
CA VAL A 243 3.11 8.55 -11.91
C VAL A 243 4.32 9.12 -12.64
N GLY A 244 5.34 9.58 -11.90
CA GLY A 244 6.55 10.12 -12.50
C GLY A 244 7.39 9.00 -13.08
N LEU A 245 7.78 9.09 -14.35
CA LEU A 245 8.67 8.17 -15.04
C LEU A 245 9.74 8.95 -15.78
N ALA A 246 10.97 8.48 -15.74
CA ALA A 246 12.05 8.93 -16.61
C ALA A 246 12.96 7.74 -16.98
N PHE A 247 13.71 7.88 -18.08
CA PHE A 247 14.49 6.80 -18.64
C PHE A 247 15.93 7.25 -18.90
N SER A 248 16.90 6.49 -18.39
CA SER A 248 18.29 6.58 -18.82
C SER A 248 18.55 5.48 -19.85
N ALA A 249 18.68 5.88 -21.11
CA ALA A 249 19.09 4.99 -22.20
C ALA A 249 20.50 4.44 -21.99
N LYS A 250 21.41 5.26 -21.44
CA LYS A 250 22.80 4.89 -21.19
C LYS A 250 22.96 3.83 -20.11
N LEU A 251 22.14 3.90 -19.06
CA LEU A 251 22.17 2.94 -17.96
C LEU A 251 21.13 1.81 -18.12
N GLY A 252 20.30 1.87 -19.16
CA GLY A 252 19.17 0.95 -19.33
C GLY A 252 18.27 0.91 -18.08
N THR A 253 17.96 2.08 -17.50
CA THR A 253 17.31 2.18 -16.19
C THR A 253 16.09 3.08 -16.25
N VAL A 254 14.97 2.61 -15.70
CA VAL A 254 13.75 3.41 -15.50
C VAL A 254 13.76 3.97 -14.09
N TYR A 255 13.69 5.28 -13.99
CA TYR A 255 13.44 6.01 -12.75
C TYR A 255 11.95 6.24 -12.60
N TYR A 256 11.43 6.04 -11.39
CA TYR A 256 10.02 6.27 -11.12
C TYR A 256 9.76 6.78 -9.71
N GLN A 257 8.59 7.40 -9.52
CA GLN A 257 8.08 7.79 -8.22
C GLN A 257 6.55 7.78 -8.18
N PRO A 258 5.95 7.31 -7.07
CA PRO A 258 4.59 7.67 -6.69
C PRO A 258 4.38 9.17 -6.55
N LEU A 259 3.13 9.63 -6.67
CA LEU A 259 2.82 11.04 -6.39
C LEU A 259 2.88 11.31 -4.88
N ALA A 260 2.35 10.41 -4.06
CA ALA A 260 2.39 10.53 -2.59
C ALA A 260 3.69 9.95 -2.02
N THR A 261 4.84 10.52 -2.40
CA THR A 261 6.15 10.22 -1.78
C THR A 261 7.17 11.32 -2.06
N ASP A 262 8.15 11.46 -1.19
CA ASP A 262 9.38 12.23 -1.44
C ASP A 262 10.50 11.38 -2.08
N ARG A 263 10.34 10.05 -2.14
CA ARG A 263 11.37 9.11 -2.63
C ARG A 263 11.42 9.02 -4.15
N LEU A 264 12.60 8.70 -4.67
CA LEU A 264 12.83 8.36 -6.07
C LEU A 264 13.42 6.95 -6.15
N PHE A 265 12.86 6.11 -7.02
CA PHE A 265 13.26 4.73 -7.19
C PHE A 265 13.79 4.49 -8.60
N SER A 266 14.57 3.43 -8.77
CA SER A 266 15.01 2.94 -10.07
C SER A 266 14.79 1.44 -10.21
N VAL A 267 14.62 0.99 -11.44
CA VAL A 267 14.57 -0.43 -11.81
C VAL A 267 15.25 -0.62 -13.18
N PRO A 268 16.13 -1.62 -13.34
CA PRO A 268 16.72 -1.96 -14.64
C PRO A 268 15.67 -2.40 -15.66
N THR A 269 15.83 -1.94 -16.90
CA THR A 269 14.98 -2.34 -18.03
C THR A 269 15.05 -3.84 -18.30
N THR A 270 16.19 -4.49 -18.08
CA THR A 270 16.36 -5.94 -18.22
C THR A 270 15.40 -6.72 -17.33
N ALA A 271 15.16 -6.25 -16.10
CA ALA A 271 14.19 -6.86 -15.19
C ALA A 271 12.74 -6.59 -15.62
N LEU A 272 12.46 -5.37 -16.11
CA LEU A 272 11.13 -5.05 -16.64
C LEU A 272 10.80 -5.85 -17.91
N GLN A 273 11.77 -6.03 -18.79
CA GLN A 273 11.64 -6.70 -20.08
C GLN A 273 11.54 -8.23 -19.96
N ALA A 274 11.98 -8.82 -18.84
CA ALA A 274 11.97 -10.26 -18.61
C ALA A 274 10.56 -10.88 -18.44
N GLY A 275 9.54 -10.06 -18.17
CA GLY A 275 8.19 -10.52 -17.85
C GLY A 275 7.82 -10.30 -16.38
N PRO A 276 6.63 -10.75 -15.94
CA PRO A 276 6.28 -10.78 -14.52
C PRO A 276 7.28 -11.63 -13.73
N PRO A 277 7.77 -11.17 -12.57
CA PRO A 277 8.58 -12.00 -11.68
C PRO A 277 7.85 -13.29 -11.29
N ALA A 278 8.60 -14.37 -11.10
CA ALA A 278 8.03 -15.58 -10.50
C ALA A 278 7.59 -15.32 -9.05
N PHE A 279 6.76 -16.19 -8.49
CA PHE A 279 6.37 -16.05 -7.09
C PHE A 279 7.62 -16.05 -6.18
N GLY A 280 7.71 -15.08 -5.25
CA GLY A 280 8.83 -14.94 -4.32
C GLY A 280 10.05 -14.23 -4.91
N GLU A 281 10.10 -14.03 -6.23
CA GLU A 281 11.10 -13.16 -6.84
C GLU A 281 10.65 -11.70 -6.73
N GLN A 282 11.58 -10.83 -6.36
CA GLN A 282 11.34 -9.40 -6.27
C GLN A 282 11.95 -8.67 -7.46
N LEU A 283 11.27 -7.62 -7.91
CA LEU A 283 11.89 -6.67 -8.83
C LEU A 283 13.11 -6.04 -8.14
N PRO A 284 14.26 -5.91 -8.82
CA PRO A 284 15.45 -5.29 -8.26
C PRO A 284 15.29 -3.76 -8.23
N VAL A 285 14.41 -3.29 -7.35
CA VAL A 285 14.14 -1.87 -7.13
C VAL A 285 15.19 -1.29 -6.20
N THR A 286 15.77 -0.17 -6.59
CA THR A 286 16.72 0.58 -5.77
C THR A 286 16.13 1.92 -5.36
N LEU A 287 16.24 2.29 -4.08
CA LEU A 287 16.02 3.66 -3.64
C LEU A 287 17.18 4.51 -4.14
N VAL A 288 16.92 5.40 -5.09
CA VAL A 288 17.93 6.34 -5.55
C VAL A 288 18.19 7.35 -4.44
N GLY A 289 17.12 7.87 -3.81
CA GLY A 289 17.21 8.85 -2.72
C GLY A 289 15.91 9.64 -2.50
N LYS A 290 16.00 10.74 -1.75
CA LYS A 290 14.85 11.55 -1.28
C LYS A 290 14.91 12.98 -1.79
N LYS A 291 13.75 13.51 -2.18
CA LYS A 291 13.52 14.90 -2.58
C LYS A 291 13.09 15.73 -1.37
N SER A 292 13.11 17.05 -1.50
CA SER A 292 12.63 17.99 -0.45
C SER A 292 11.12 17.89 -0.20
N SER A 293 10.35 17.59 -1.24
CA SER A 293 8.90 17.35 -1.15
C SER A 293 8.45 16.48 -2.32
N GLN A 294 7.15 16.13 -2.32
CA GLN A 294 6.50 15.36 -3.37
C GLN A 294 6.61 16.07 -4.73
N GLY A 295 6.52 15.30 -5.80
CA GLY A 295 6.56 15.82 -7.16
C GLY A 295 6.01 14.81 -8.15
N LEU A 296 5.73 15.28 -9.36
CA LEU A 296 5.20 14.46 -10.44
C LEU A 296 6.22 14.29 -11.56
N ALA A 297 6.67 15.42 -12.13
CA ALA A 297 7.50 15.39 -13.33
C ALA A 297 8.92 14.90 -13.04
N LEU A 298 9.40 13.99 -13.89
CA LEU A 298 10.75 13.49 -13.92
C LEU A 298 11.29 13.57 -15.34
N ALA A 299 12.55 13.95 -15.49
CA ALA A 299 13.30 13.84 -16.73
C ALA A 299 14.74 13.44 -16.44
N VAL A 300 15.40 12.81 -17.42
CA VAL A 300 16.83 12.54 -17.38
C VAL A 300 17.50 13.38 -18.46
N ASP A 301 18.60 14.03 -18.12
CA ASP A 301 19.52 14.60 -19.09
C ASP A 301 20.35 13.49 -19.73
N PRO A 302 20.18 13.18 -21.02
CA PRO A 302 20.90 12.06 -21.65
C PRO A 302 22.40 12.31 -21.78
N ARG A 303 22.89 13.53 -21.54
CA ARG A 303 24.31 13.88 -21.65
C ARG A 303 25.13 13.32 -20.49
N ASP A 304 24.57 13.34 -19.29
CA ASP A 304 25.29 12.95 -18.08
C ASP A 304 24.45 12.12 -17.08
N ASP A 305 23.21 11.76 -17.42
CA ASP A 305 22.26 11.05 -16.55
C ASP A 305 21.76 11.85 -15.34
N THR A 306 21.92 13.18 -15.34
CA THR A 306 21.32 14.05 -14.31
C THR A 306 19.79 13.96 -14.34
N ILE A 307 19.19 13.74 -13.19
CA ILE A 307 17.74 13.66 -13.02
C ILE A 307 17.20 15.06 -12.69
N LEU A 308 16.24 15.53 -13.48
CA LEU A 308 15.49 16.76 -13.23
C LEU A 308 14.12 16.42 -12.66
N PHE A 309 13.71 17.18 -11.66
CA PHE A 309 12.41 17.03 -11.00
C PHE A 309 11.90 18.37 -10.48
N SER A 310 10.62 18.42 -10.12
CA SER A 310 10.01 19.61 -9.54
C SER A 310 9.32 19.27 -8.21
N PRO A 311 9.92 19.65 -7.08
CA PRO A 311 9.30 19.44 -5.78
C PRO A 311 8.23 20.53 -5.54
N LEU A 312 7.02 20.09 -5.19
CA LEU A 312 5.79 20.92 -5.19
C LEU A 312 5.80 21.99 -4.09
N THR A 313 6.39 21.69 -2.92
CA THR A 313 6.42 22.64 -1.81
C THR A 313 7.37 23.79 -2.08
N GLU A 314 8.54 23.49 -2.67
CA GLU A 314 9.56 24.49 -2.96
C GLU A 314 9.28 25.29 -4.22
N THR A 315 8.35 24.85 -5.08
CA THR A 315 8.00 25.53 -6.34
C THR A 315 9.22 25.84 -7.22
N ALA A 316 10.03 24.80 -7.44
CA ALA A 316 11.32 24.90 -8.09
C ALA A 316 11.50 23.80 -9.16
N ILE A 317 12.50 23.96 -10.02
CA ILE A 317 13.11 22.87 -10.77
C ILE A 317 14.45 22.56 -10.13
N ALA A 318 14.65 21.31 -9.75
CA ALA A 318 15.89 20.81 -9.18
C ALA A 318 16.53 19.80 -10.14
N ALA A 319 17.85 19.74 -10.11
CA ALA A 319 18.66 18.74 -10.78
C ALA A 319 19.47 17.97 -9.74
N TRP A 320 19.60 16.67 -9.96
CA TRP A 320 20.38 15.78 -9.12
C TRP A 320 21.11 14.75 -9.97
N GLN A 321 22.43 14.70 -9.80
CA GLN A 321 23.30 13.74 -10.44
C GLN A 321 23.53 12.55 -9.50
N PRO A 322 22.93 11.37 -9.73
CA PRO A 322 22.95 10.27 -8.76
C PRO A 322 24.36 9.74 -8.46
N GLN A 323 25.28 9.77 -9.44
CA GLN A 323 26.63 9.22 -9.29
C GLN A 323 27.53 10.06 -8.38
N THR A 324 27.44 11.39 -8.48
CA THR A 324 28.25 12.34 -7.69
C THR A 324 27.49 12.85 -6.47
N ASN A 325 26.21 12.50 -6.37
CA ASN A 325 25.24 13.04 -5.43
C ASN A 325 25.14 14.58 -5.44
N GLN A 326 25.53 15.23 -6.54
CA GLN A 326 25.46 16.68 -6.68
C GLN A 326 24.01 17.11 -6.95
N GLN A 327 23.53 18.06 -6.16
CA GLN A 327 22.19 18.63 -6.29
C GLN A 327 22.28 20.13 -6.53
N ARG A 328 21.40 20.66 -7.38
CA ARG A 328 21.27 22.11 -7.61
C ARG A 328 19.84 22.51 -7.96
N ILE A 329 19.43 23.68 -7.52
CA ILE A 329 18.21 24.32 -8.02
C ILE A 329 18.53 25.00 -9.35
N LEU A 330 17.81 24.61 -10.40
CA LEU A 330 17.94 25.18 -11.75
C LEU A 330 17.14 26.47 -11.88
N ALA A 331 15.89 26.45 -11.40
CA ALA A 331 15.00 27.59 -11.44
C ALA A 331 14.07 27.57 -10.22
N TYR A 332 13.69 28.75 -9.76
CA TYR A 332 12.74 28.94 -8.66
C TYR A 332 11.74 30.02 -9.05
N SER A 333 10.45 29.73 -8.92
CA SER A 333 9.40 30.72 -9.13
C SER A 333 8.09 30.26 -8.46
N PRO A 334 7.72 30.81 -7.31
CA PRO A 334 6.49 30.43 -6.59
C PRO A 334 5.22 30.82 -7.34
N GLU A 335 5.33 31.72 -8.31
CA GLU A 335 4.23 32.09 -9.20
C GLU A 335 4.11 31.11 -10.38
N LYS A 336 5.23 30.77 -11.04
CA LYS A 336 5.22 29.99 -12.29
C LYS A 336 5.30 28.49 -12.06
N LEU A 337 6.01 28.01 -11.04
CA LEU A 337 6.34 26.59 -10.81
C LEU A 337 5.51 25.97 -9.69
N GLN A 338 4.19 26.19 -9.67
CA GLN A 338 3.31 25.67 -8.62
C GLN A 338 3.07 24.16 -8.72
N PHE A 339 2.61 23.68 -9.88
CA PHE A 339 2.42 22.26 -10.14
C PHE A 339 2.95 21.91 -11.52
N VAL A 340 4.21 21.48 -11.58
CA VAL A 340 4.87 21.08 -12.83
C VAL A 340 4.47 19.66 -13.19
N ALA A 341 3.64 19.52 -14.23
CA ALA A 341 3.09 18.24 -14.68
C ALA A 341 4.05 17.45 -15.58
N GLU A 342 4.90 18.16 -16.31
CA GLU A 342 5.82 17.58 -17.30
C GLU A 342 7.13 18.36 -17.36
N ILE A 343 8.24 17.63 -17.43
CA ILE A 343 9.58 18.14 -17.79
C ILE A 343 10.03 17.31 -19.00
N ARG A 344 10.35 17.95 -20.11
CA ARG A 344 10.72 17.25 -21.35
C ARG A 344 12.05 17.75 -21.90
N TRP A 345 13.03 16.85 -21.94
CA TRP A 345 14.26 17.09 -22.70
C TRP A 345 13.96 17.06 -24.20
N THR A 346 14.43 18.06 -24.93
CA THR A 346 14.19 18.18 -26.38
C THR A 346 15.52 18.30 -27.13
N GLU A 347 15.96 17.19 -27.73
CA GLU A 347 17.20 17.13 -28.53
C GLU A 347 17.25 18.22 -29.59
N ARG A 348 16.13 18.36 -30.32
CA ARG A 348 15.96 19.29 -31.44
C ARG A 348 16.10 20.76 -31.02
N ASP A 349 16.09 21.04 -29.73
CA ASP A 349 16.18 22.38 -29.15
C ASP A 349 17.53 22.57 -28.44
N ASN A 350 18.57 21.91 -28.94
CA ASN A 350 19.92 21.96 -28.37
C ASN A 350 19.97 21.40 -26.94
N GLY A 351 19.12 20.41 -26.66
CA GLY A 351 19.01 19.76 -25.35
C GLY A 351 18.39 20.63 -24.26
N ASN A 352 17.57 21.61 -24.61
CA ASN A 352 16.82 22.42 -23.63
C ASN A 352 15.65 21.62 -23.04
N PHE A 353 15.32 21.94 -21.78
CA PHE A 353 14.18 21.37 -21.09
C PHE A 353 12.94 22.25 -21.23
N TRP A 354 11.85 21.64 -21.65
CA TRP A 354 10.53 22.23 -21.71
C TRP A 354 9.71 21.81 -20.49
N LEU A 355 8.88 22.72 -19.99
CA LEU A 355 8.10 22.56 -18.78
C LEU A 355 6.63 22.83 -19.07
N MET A 356 5.74 22.01 -18.53
CA MET A 356 4.33 22.34 -18.40
C MET A 356 3.98 22.48 -16.93
N THR A 357 3.38 23.61 -16.57
CA THR A 357 2.98 23.94 -15.20
C THR A 357 1.53 24.40 -15.17
N SER A 358 0.85 24.07 -14.09
CA SER A 358 -0.52 24.49 -13.82
C SER A 358 -0.70 24.91 -12.36
N ARG A 359 -1.89 25.42 -12.02
CA ARG A 359 -2.37 25.55 -10.64
C ARG A 359 -3.29 24.39 -10.25
N PHE A 360 -2.78 23.16 -10.36
CA PHE A 360 -3.57 21.95 -10.14
C PHE A 360 -4.27 21.91 -8.77
N GLN A 361 -3.64 22.43 -7.71
CA GLN A 361 -4.24 22.50 -6.38
C GLN A 361 -5.53 23.34 -6.35
N LYS A 362 -5.60 24.41 -7.16
CA LYS A 362 -6.82 25.21 -7.32
C LYS A 362 -7.86 24.46 -8.15
N PHE A 363 -7.44 23.77 -9.20
CA PHE A 363 -8.31 22.90 -10.01
C PHE A 363 -8.93 21.77 -9.17
N PHE A 364 -8.13 21.10 -8.35
CA PHE A 364 -8.56 20.01 -7.49
C PHE A 364 -9.61 20.49 -6.48
N ARG A 365 -9.38 21.66 -5.87
CA ARG A 365 -10.30 22.30 -4.91
C ARG A 365 -11.49 23.03 -5.54
N ARG A 366 -11.60 23.07 -6.87
CA ARG A 366 -12.62 23.85 -7.61
C ARG A 366 -12.57 25.36 -7.31
N GLU A 367 -11.37 25.91 -7.19
CA GLU A 367 -11.04 27.30 -6.85
C GLU A 367 -10.24 28.02 -7.95
N VAL A 368 -10.31 27.56 -9.20
CA VAL A 368 -9.58 28.20 -10.31
C VAL A 368 -10.17 29.58 -10.60
N ASN A 369 -9.31 30.59 -10.76
CA ASN A 369 -9.72 31.95 -11.07
C ASN A 369 -9.38 32.29 -12.53
N ALA A 370 -10.40 32.59 -13.34
CA ALA A 370 -10.25 32.93 -14.76
C ALA A 370 -9.48 34.24 -15.02
N ARG A 371 -9.25 35.07 -13.99
CA ARG A 371 -8.47 36.31 -14.10
C ARG A 371 -6.97 36.09 -13.91
N ASP A 372 -6.58 34.96 -13.34
CA ASP A 372 -5.18 34.64 -13.08
C ASP A 372 -4.64 33.75 -14.19
N ILE A 373 -3.33 33.85 -14.49
CA ILE A 373 -2.66 32.89 -15.36
C ILE A 373 -2.47 31.57 -14.59
N ASN A 374 -3.23 30.54 -14.99
CA ASN A 374 -3.27 29.25 -14.33
C ASN A 374 -2.36 28.21 -15.00
N ILE A 375 -2.08 28.33 -16.29
CA ILE A 375 -1.34 27.31 -17.07
C ILE A 375 -0.22 27.99 -17.84
N ARG A 376 0.98 27.38 -17.86
CA ARG A 376 2.13 27.87 -18.65
C ARG A 376 2.87 26.71 -19.30
N ILE A 377 3.37 26.95 -20.51
CA ILE A 377 4.40 26.16 -21.18
C ILE A 377 5.65 27.03 -21.23
N MET A 378 6.75 26.52 -20.69
CA MET A 378 7.99 27.26 -20.53
C MET A 378 9.19 26.47 -21.03
N ARG A 379 10.30 27.15 -21.23
CA ARG A 379 11.60 26.56 -21.56
C ARG A 379 12.65 27.04 -20.57
N LEU A 380 13.46 26.11 -20.06
CA LEU A 380 14.65 26.42 -19.27
C LEU A 380 15.78 26.81 -20.22
N MET A 381 16.29 28.04 -20.04
CA MET A 381 17.33 28.62 -20.86
C MET A 381 18.61 28.83 -20.03
N PRO A 382 19.78 28.40 -20.53
CA PRO A 382 21.05 28.77 -19.91
C PRO A 382 21.24 30.29 -19.95
N ILE A 383 21.80 30.89 -18.90
CA ILE A 383 22.02 32.35 -18.75
C ILE A 383 22.87 32.96 -19.90
N GLN A 384 23.58 32.16 -20.69
CA GLN A 384 24.53 32.65 -21.70
C GLN A 384 23.94 33.17 -23.02
N ARG A 385 22.61 33.30 -23.19
CA ARG A 385 22.05 33.98 -24.38
C ARG A 385 21.70 35.45 -24.06
N PRO A 386 22.34 36.45 -24.69
CA PRO A 386 21.86 37.82 -24.60
C PRO A 386 20.47 37.88 -25.23
N LEU A 387 19.49 38.37 -24.46
CA LEU A 387 18.14 38.68 -24.93
C LEU A 387 18.26 39.58 -26.17
N LYS A 388 17.68 39.15 -27.29
CA LYS A 388 17.58 39.96 -28.52
C LYS A 388 16.49 41.02 -28.36
N HIS A 389 16.70 42.00 -27.49
CA HIS A 389 15.98 43.29 -27.55
C HIS A 389 16.82 44.37 -26.86
N PRO A 390 17.46 45.28 -27.62
CA PRO A 390 18.00 46.50 -27.04
C PRO A 390 16.82 47.47 -26.88
N ILE A 391 16.52 47.83 -25.63
CA ILE A 391 15.78 49.01 -25.12
C ILE A 391 15.05 48.54 -23.85
N LEU A 392 15.80 48.28 -22.77
CA LEU A 392 15.44 48.65 -21.38
C LEU A 392 16.56 48.28 -20.38
N ASP A 393 17.83 48.45 -20.74
CA ASP A 393 18.96 48.07 -19.86
C ASP A 393 19.28 49.12 -18.78
N SER A 394 18.30 49.91 -18.34
CA SER A 394 18.50 50.99 -17.36
C SER A 394 17.58 50.95 -16.14
N PHE A 395 16.67 49.97 -16.01
CA PHE A 395 15.73 49.94 -14.87
C PHE A 395 15.75 48.69 -13.98
N THR A 396 16.53 47.66 -14.29
CA THR A 396 16.53 46.39 -13.50
C THR A 396 17.71 46.23 -12.54
N ARG A 397 18.61 47.20 -12.42
CA ARG A 397 19.82 47.07 -11.58
C ARG A 397 19.59 47.29 -10.07
N THR A 398 18.37 47.53 -9.61
CA THR A 398 18.12 47.96 -8.21
C THR A 398 17.28 47.01 -7.36
N TYR A 399 16.91 45.81 -7.84
CA TYR A 399 16.11 44.85 -7.05
C TYR A 399 16.73 43.44 -6.88
N LEU A 400 18.04 43.27 -7.13
CA LEU A 400 18.75 42.00 -6.90
C LEU A 400 19.59 41.98 -5.62
N LEU A 401 19.16 42.68 -4.58
CA LEU A 401 19.75 42.59 -3.25
C LEU A 401 18.62 42.41 -2.22
N SER A 402 18.17 41.17 -2.07
CA SER A 402 17.58 40.71 -0.83
C SER A 402 18.06 39.29 -0.58
N ASP A 403 19.01 39.20 0.35
CA ASP A 403 19.56 38.05 1.07
C ASP A 403 18.95 36.68 0.73
N PHE A 404 19.74 35.86 0.04
CA PHE A 404 19.58 34.42 0.02
C PHE A 404 19.99 33.84 1.38
N PRO A 405 19.13 33.08 2.09
CA PRO A 405 19.60 32.23 3.17
C PRO A 405 20.30 31.02 2.54
N SER A 406 21.63 31.03 2.51
CA SER A 406 22.47 29.89 2.12
C SER A 406 22.49 28.74 3.14
N HIS A 407 21.49 28.66 4.02
CA HIS A 407 21.41 27.70 5.12
C HIS A 407 20.10 26.91 5.05
N PHE A 408 19.92 26.11 4.00
CA PHE A 408 18.87 25.06 4.00
C PHE A 408 19.35 23.71 3.46
N TYR A 409 20.50 23.63 2.80
CA TYR A 409 21.03 22.37 2.24
C TYR A 409 22.23 21.76 2.98
N ASN A 410 22.64 22.31 4.13
CA ASN A 410 23.70 21.72 4.95
C ASN A 410 23.22 21.06 6.25
N ASN A 411 21.93 21.15 6.61
CA ASN A 411 21.40 20.65 7.91
C ASN A 411 20.14 19.77 7.77
N THR A 412 20.15 18.79 6.86
CA THR A 412 19.13 17.73 6.85
C THR A 412 19.72 16.33 6.78
N ILE A 413 20.94 16.19 7.30
CA ILE A 413 21.59 14.89 7.46
C ILE A 413 22.12 14.81 8.90
N GLY A 414 21.26 14.31 9.79
CA GLY A 414 21.73 13.45 10.85
C GLY A 414 21.90 12.06 10.22
N PHE A 415 23.09 11.74 9.75
CA PHE A 415 23.52 10.34 9.72
C PHE A 415 23.73 9.96 11.18
N ASN A 416 22.78 9.21 11.76
CA ASN A 416 23.17 8.32 12.85
C ASN A 416 23.94 7.17 12.18
N GLU A 417 25.27 7.28 12.16
CA GLU A 417 26.19 6.17 11.91
C GLU A 417 26.19 5.15 13.08
N GLN A 418 25.01 4.81 13.62
CA GLN A 418 24.88 3.79 14.66
C GLN A 418 23.76 2.75 14.48
N GLU A 419 22.96 2.79 13.42
CA GLU A 419 21.97 1.73 13.19
C GLU A 419 21.88 1.35 11.72
N GLU A 420 22.89 0.60 11.22
CA GLU A 420 22.74 -0.47 10.20
C GLU A 420 24.11 -1.03 9.78
N GLN A 421 24.74 -1.82 10.66
CA GLN A 421 25.58 -2.94 10.24
C GLN A 421 25.41 -4.05 11.27
N ASN A 422 24.47 -4.97 11.00
CA ASN A 422 24.50 -6.35 11.49
C ASN A 422 23.48 -7.19 10.71
N PHE A 423 23.78 -7.42 9.42
CA PHE A 423 23.38 -8.67 8.76
C PHE A 423 24.61 -9.59 8.75
N PRO A 424 24.51 -10.86 9.17
CA PRO A 424 25.61 -11.80 9.04
C PRO A 424 25.58 -12.42 7.64
N GLU A 425 26.47 -12.00 6.76
CA GLU A 425 26.90 -12.84 5.65
C GLU A 425 28.16 -13.63 6.04
N GLN A 426 28.02 -14.95 5.84
CA GLN A 426 29.06 -15.93 5.51
C GLN A 426 30.51 -15.59 5.87
N PHE A 427 30.99 -16.24 6.93
CA PHE A 427 32.41 -16.43 7.18
C PHE A 427 33.03 -17.32 6.08
N ASP A 428 33.87 -16.72 5.25
CA ASP A 428 34.87 -17.42 4.46
C ASP A 428 35.97 -17.96 5.37
N THR A 429 36.02 -19.30 5.42
CA THR A 429 36.97 -20.11 6.15
C THR A 429 38.35 -20.06 5.50
N THR A 430 39.21 -19.11 5.86
CA THR A 430 40.65 -19.26 5.56
C THR A 430 41.64 -18.60 6.53
N LYS A 431 41.21 -17.94 7.62
CA LYS A 431 42.15 -17.35 8.59
C LYS A 431 41.71 -17.47 10.06
N PHE A 432 41.33 -18.69 10.46
CA PHE A 432 41.20 -19.05 11.89
C PHE A 432 41.78 -20.45 12.18
N TRP A 433 42.78 -20.86 11.39
CA TRP A 433 43.55 -22.11 11.51
C TRP A 433 45.03 -21.86 11.83
N ILE A 434 45.33 -20.85 12.67
CA ILE A 434 46.68 -20.64 13.24
C ILE A 434 46.63 -20.46 14.79
N GLY A 435 45.44 -20.35 15.40
CA GLY A 435 45.27 -20.19 16.85
C GLY A 435 44.80 -21.42 17.62
N LEU A 436 44.41 -22.49 16.92
CA LEU A 436 43.88 -23.72 17.53
C LEU A 436 44.59 -24.97 16.97
N GLN A 437 45.92 -24.91 16.96
CA GLN A 437 46.82 -26.06 16.78
C GLN A 437 47.88 -26.11 17.90
N ILE A 438 47.50 -25.78 19.12
CA ILE A 438 48.19 -26.23 20.34
C ILE A 438 47.12 -26.68 21.33
N ALA A 439 46.45 -27.79 21.03
CA ALA A 439 45.96 -28.77 22.00
C ALA A 439 45.16 -29.88 21.29
N LEU A 440 45.78 -31.06 21.25
CA LEU A 440 45.20 -32.41 21.15
C LEU A 440 45.16 -33.10 19.77
N ARG A 441 46.17 -33.96 19.54
CA ARG A 441 46.11 -35.40 19.18
C ARG A 441 47.44 -35.77 18.49
N ILE A 442 48.14 -36.89 18.66
CA ILE A 442 48.03 -38.19 19.35
C ILE A 442 49.46 -38.77 19.31
N ASP A 443 49.92 -39.45 20.37
CA ASP A 443 50.59 -40.77 20.36
C ASP A 443 51.19 -41.02 21.76
N SER A 444 50.67 -41.98 22.54
CA SER A 444 51.01 -43.41 22.54
C SER A 444 52.30 -43.72 23.32
N GLU A 445 52.15 -44.60 24.33
CA GLU A 445 53.17 -45.41 25.03
C GLU A 445 53.82 -44.94 26.36
N LEU A 446 53.65 -45.83 27.37
CA LEU A 446 54.60 -46.26 28.41
C LEU A 446 55.05 -45.22 29.48
N VAL A 447 55.21 -45.45 30.79
CA VAL A 447 55.17 -46.63 31.68
C VAL A 447 55.44 -46.10 33.12
N LEU A 448 54.78 -46.65 34.16
CA LEU A 448 55.18 -46.70 35.61
C LEU A 448 55.40 -45.34 36.35
N ARG A 449 55.07 -45.10 37.64
CA ARG A 449 54.87 -45.93 38.84
C ARG A 449 54.36 -45.03 40.01
N ASP A 450 53.57 -45.63 40.89
CA ASP A 450 53.40 -45.44 42.37
C ASP A 450 53.00 -44.06 42.97
N VAL A 451 51.78 -43.90 43.54
CA VAL A 451 51.26 -44.32 44.87
C VAL A 451 51.74 -43.39 46.00
N SER A 452 50.89 -42.57 46.66
CA SER A 452 50.06 -42.95 47.83
C SER A 452 49.30 -41.70 48.38
N LEU A 453 47.96 -41.77 48.57
CA LEU A 453 47.19 -41.81 49.85
C LEU A 453 47.14 -40.49 50.65
N ARG A 454 46.04 -39.93 51.21
CA ARG A 454 44.62 -40.28 51.54
C ARG A 454 43.89 -38.93 51.79
N PHE A 455 42.72 -38.63 51.24
CA PHE A 455 41.34 -38.97 51.68
C PHE A 455 40.98 -38.65 53.14
N TYR A 456 40.35 -37.50 53.36
CA TYR A 456 39.27 -37.28 54.34
C TYR A 456 38.26 -36.28 53.76
N ASN A 457 36.96 -36.53 53.97
CA ASN A 457 35.78 -35.68 53.69
C ASN A 457 35.08 -35.77 52.30
N LEU A 458 34.65 -36.96 51.90
CA LEU A 458 33.78 -37.20 50.74
C LEU A 458 32.27 -37.35 51.06
N VAL A 459 31.89 -37.26 52.34
CA VAL A 459 30.49 -37.49 52.79
C VAL A 459 29.67 -36.19 52.78
N GLU A 460 30.24 -35.05 53.16
CA GLU A 460 29.51 -33.76 53.13
C GLU A 460 29.29 -33.21 51.71
N MET A 461 30.22 -33.46 50.77
CA MET A 461 30.06 -33.05 49.37
C MET A 461 28.93 -33.81 48.65
N ARG A 462 28.65 -35.07 49.02
CA ARG A 462 27.56 -35.85 48.42
C ARG A 462 26.18 -35.34 48.86
N GLN A 463 26.04 -34.87 50.10
CA GLN A 463 24.80 -34.23 50.55
C GLN A 463 24.60 -32.88 49.86
N LEU A 464 25.63 -32.03 49.77
CA LEU A 464 25.51 -30.74 49.08
C LEU A 464 25.17 -30.90 47.58
N CYS A 465 25.78 -31.87 46.90
CA CYS A 465 25.49 -32.16 45.49
C CYS A 465 24.09 -32.75 45.29
N THR A 466 23.59 -33.57 46.22
CA THR A 466 22.21 -34.08 46.13
C THR A 466 21.17 -33.00 46.40
N TRP A 467 21.43 -32.04 47.30
CA TRP A 467 20.56 -30.87 47.47
C TRP A 467 20.61 -29.92 46.27
N ILE A 468 21.78 -29.72 45.65
CA ILE A 468 21.92 -28.92 44.41
C ILE A 468 21.27 -29.64 43.22
N LEU A 469 21.38 -30.96 43.11
CA LEU A 469 20.64 -31.75 42.10
C LEU A 469 19.13 -31.79 42.39
N LEU A 470 18.69 -31.78 43.65
CA LEU A 470 17.26 -31.66 43.98
C LEU A 470 16.74 -30.26 43.65
N LEU A 471 17.51 -29.20 43.92
CA LEU A 471 17.21 -27.83 43.53
C LEU A 471 17.25 -27.66 42.00
N LEU A 472 18.19 -28.27 41.29
CA LEU A 472 18.26 -28.25 39.82
C LEU A 472 17.16 -29.12 39.16
N THR A 473 16.70 -30.19 39.80
CA THR A 473 15.55 -30.98 39.33
C THR A 473 14.22 -30.32 39.68
N ILE A 474 14.13 -29.53 40.75
CA ILE A 474 12.98 -28.65 41.05
C ILE A 474 13.00 -27.38 40.16
N VAL A 475 14.16 -26.93 39.68
CA VAL A 475 14.28 -25.81 38.71
C VAL A 475 13.97 -26.26 37.27
N ASN A 476 13.84 -27.56 37.01
CA ASN A 476 13.14 -28.10 35.83
C ASN A 476 11.60 -28.12 36.04
N LEU A 477 11.08 -27.12 36.77
CA LEU A 477 9.68 -26.72 36.64
C LEU A 477 9.50 -26.33 35.16
N ARG A 478 8.71 -27.14 34.43
CA ARG A 478 8.21 -26.83 33.08
C ARG A 478 8.02 -25.32 32.97
N ALA A 479 8.76 -24.66 32.08
CA ALA A 479 8.43 -23.29 31.70
C ALA A 479 6.93 -23.30 31.40
N LEU A 480 6.14 -22.58 32.20
CA LEU A 480 4.70 -22.64 32.12
C LEU A 480 4.32 -22.19 30.70
N GLU A 481 3.85 -23.12 29.88
CA GLU A 481 3.47 -22.83 28.50
C GLU A 481 2.29 -21.85 28.55
N LYS A 482 2.59 -20.57 28.28
CA LYS A 482 1.66 -19.44 28.41
C LYS A 482 0.46 -19.56 27.46
N LEU A 483 0.70 -20.07 26.26
CA LEU A 483 -0.32 -20.44 25.28
C LEU A 483 -0.30 -21.95 25.09
N LYS A 484 -1.45 -22.59 25.30
CA LYS A 484 -1.61 -24.04 25.12
C LYS A 484 -2.22 -24.33 23.77
N ILE A 485 -1.68 -25.31 23.06
CA ILE A 485 -2.28 -25.83 21.83
C ILE A 485 -3.59 -26.56 22.19
N ILE A 486 -4.69 -26.10 21.62
CA ILE A 486 -6.03 -26.71 21.77
C ILE A 486 -6.30 -27.66 20.60
N TYR A 487 -6.02 -27.20 19.38
CA TYR A 487 -6.14 -28.00 18.17
C TYR A 487 -4.97 -27.73 17.23
N SER A 488 -4.62 -28.75 16.44
CA SER A 488 -3.58 -28.65 15.42
C SER A 488 -3.90 -29.53 14.23
N TRP A 489 -3.54 -29.05 13.03
CA TRP A 489 -3.77 -29.77 11.78
C TRP A 489 -2.55 -29.73 10.90
N LYS A 490 -2.30 -30.86 10.23
CA LYS A 490 -1.42 -30.90 9.06
C LYS A 490 -2.15 -30.43 7.81
N SER A 491 -3.37 -30.92 7.64
CA SER A 491 -4.32 -30.53 6.61
C SER A 491 -5.73 -30.58 7.21
N LEU A 492 -6.65 -29.79 6.65
CA LEU A 492 -8.05 -29.81 7.04
C LEU A 492 -8.79 -30.95 6.32
N ASP A 493 -9.70 -31.61 7.05
CA ASP A 493 -10.69 -32.54 6.49
C ASP A 493 -12.05 -32.29 7.15
N PHE A 494 -13.11 -32.79 6.53
CA PHE A 494 -14.49 -32.37 6.82
C PHE A 494 -15.41 -33.56 7.09
N VAL A 495 -16.47 -33.31 7.86
CA VAL A 495 -17.53 -34.29 8.10
C VAL A 495 -18.47 -34.35 6.90
N PHE A 496 -18.09 -35.14 5.89
CA PHE A 496 -18.93 -35.39 4.71
C PHE A 496 -20.15 -36.26 5.06
N PRO A 497 -21.28 -36.12 4.34
CA PRO A 497 -22.47 -36.94 4.58
C PRO A 497 -22.24 -38.45 4.44
N SER A 498 -21.26 -38.85 3.62
CA SER A 498 -20.79 -40.23 3.47
C SER A 498 -19.39 -40.25 2.85
N GLU A 499 -18.68 -41.38 2.97
CA GLU A 499 -17.40 -41.55 2.28
C GLU A 499 -17.54 -41.47 0.77
N HIS A 500 -18.68 -41.90 0.21
CA HIS A 500 -18.97 -41.74 -1.21
C HIS A 500 -19.06 -40.26 -1.62
N ALA A 501 -19.68 -39.41 -0.79
CA ALA A 501 -19.76 -37.97 -1.04
C ALA A 501 -18.37 -37.32 -0.97
N ARG A 502 -17.52 -37.74 -0.02
CA ARG A 502 -16.13 -37.30 0.08
C ARG A 502 -15.34 -37.65 -1.18
N LEU A 503 -15.37 -38.91 -1.60
CA LEU A 503 -14.68 -39.38 -2.80
C LEU A 503 -15.21 -38.69 -4.07
N ALA A 504 -16.52 -38.42 -4.15
CA ALA A 504 -17.11 -37.68 -5.25
C ALA A 504 -16.61 -36.23 -5.30
N ALA A 505 -16.51 -35.55 -4.15
CA ALA A 505 -15.98 -34.19 -4.06
C ALA A 505 -14.49 -34.12 -4.44
N ILE A 506 -13.71 -35.14 -4.07
CA ILE A 506 -12.31 -35.27 -4.50
C ILE A 506 -12.23 -35.47 -6.01
N LYS A 507 -13.03 -36.40 -6.55
CA LYS A 507 -13.06 -36.68 -7.99
C LYS A 507 -13.49 -35.48 -8.83
N SER A 508 -14.40 -34.64 -8.32
CA SER A 508 -14.88 -33.45 -9.03
C SER A 508 -13.97 -32.23 -8.84
N GLY A 509 -12.98 -32.28 -7.96
CA GLY A 509 -12.16 -31.13 -7.58
C GLY A 509 -12.84 -30.13 -6.62
N ASN A 510 -14.05 -30.43 -6.13
CA ASN A 510 -14.74 -29.60 -5.13
C ASN A 510 -14.05 -29.67 -3.76
N PHE A 511 -13.32 -30.75 -3.50
CA PHE A 511 -12.42 -30.87 -2.37
C PHE A 511 -11.05 -31.35 -2.85
N ILE A 512 -10.02 -30.54 -2.64
CA ILE A 512 -8.64 -30.92 -2.92
C ILE A 512 -7.93 -31.00 -1.56
N PRO A 513 -7.57 -32.20 -1.07
CA PRO A 513 -6.89 -32.34 0.22
C PRO A 513 -5.64 -31.46 0.30
N GLY A 514 -5.53 -30.68 1.38
CA GLY A 514 -4.43 -29.72 1.59
C GLY A 514 -4.66 -28.33 0.98
N SER A 515 -5.66 -28.14 0.11
CA SER A 515 -6.04 -26.83 -0.43
C SER A 515 -6.68 -25.87 0.61
N PRO A 516 -7.57 -26.33 1.51
CA PRO A 516 -8.24 -25.43 2.46
C PRO A 516 -7.28 -24.80 3.48
N LEU A 517 -7.38 -23.48 3.64
CA LEU A 517 -6.60 -22.67 4.58
C LEU A 517 -7.53 -21.94 5.57
N PRO A 518 -7.45 -22.20 6.88
CA PRO A 518 -8.26 -21.46 7.85
C PRO A 518 -7.61 -20.11 8.17
N ILE A 519 -8.40 -19.04 8.32
CA ILE A 519 -7.84 -17.70 8.65
C ILE A 519 -8.44 -17.03 9.88
N ASP A 520 -9.59 -17.50 10.36
CA ASP A 520 -10.20 -16.97 11.58
C ASP A 520 -10.83 -18.06 12.43
N VAL A 521 -10.93 -17.79 13.73
CA VAL A 521 -11.55 -18.65 14.74
C VAL A 521 -12.40 -17.78 15.65
N ASP A 522 -13.51 -18.32 16.16
CA ASP A 522 -14.23 -17.73 17.29
C ASP A 522 -14.86 -18.83 18.15
N VAL A 523 -15.10 -18.54 19.44
CA VAL A 523 -15.54 -19.55 20.41
C VAL A 523 -16.81 -19.13 21.10
N TYR A 524 -17.84 -19.96 20.96
CA TYR A 524 -19.08 -19.83 21.70
C TYR A 524 -19.11 -20.77 22.90
N ASN A 525 -19.20 -20.22 24.11
CA ASN A 525 -19.36 -20.99 25.34
C ASN A 525 -20.84 -21.22 25.66
N GLY A 526 -21.48 -22.15 24.93
CA GLY A 526 -22.88 -22.53 25.13
C GLY A 526 -23.16 -23.17 26.51
N GLU A 527 -24.43 -23.44 26.82
CA GLU A 527 -24.84 -23.96 28.14
C GLU A 527 -24.09 -25.22 28.57
N SER A 528 -24.00 -26.20 27.67
CA SER A 528 -23.45 -27.54 27.91
C SER A 528 -22.10 -27.81 27.23
N LYS A 529 -21.82 -27.20 26.07
CA LYS A 529 -20.60 -27.42 25.29
C LYS A 529 -20.10 -26.12 24.66
N SER A 530 -18.78 -25.95 24.62
CA SER A 530 -18.13 -24.89 23.84
C SER A 530 -18.03 -25.30 22.37
N THR A 531 -18.37 -24.38 21.47
CA THR A 531 -18.28 -24.57 20.02
C THR A 531 -17.17 -23.67 19.48
N VAL A 532 -16.20 -24.25 18.77
CA VAL A 532 -15.10 -23.51 18.13
C VAL A 532 -15.39 -23.41 16.64
N PHE A 533 -15.76 -22.22 16.19
CA PHE A 533 -16.01 -21.91 14.79
C PHE A 533 -14.72 -21.61 14.04
N ILE A 534 -14.71 -21.91 12.75
CA ILE A 534 -13.55 -21.71 11.88
C ILE A 534 -13.98 -21.16 10.52
N ALA A 535 -13.30 -20.10 10.05
CA ALA A 535 -13.48 -19.53 8.72
C ALA A 535 -12.40 -20.06 7.77
N ILE A 536 -12.83 -20.52 6.60
CA ILE A 536 -11.98 -21.12 5.58
C ILE A 536 -12.32 -20.47 4.24
N PRO A 537 -11.64 -19.38 3.87
CA PRO A 537 -11.92 -18.67 2.63
C PRO A 537 -11.71 -19.55 1.39
N ARG A 538 -12.51 -19.31 0.35
CA ARG A 538 -12.34 -19.94 -0.95
C ARG A 538 -11.36 -19.16 -1.82
N PHE A 539 -10.10 -19.08 -1.37
CA PHE A 539 -8.99 -18.45 -2.12
C PHE A 539 -8.71 -19.12 -3.46
N GLN A 540 -8.98 -20.43 -3.53
CA GLN A 540 -8.75 -21.28 -4.68
C GLN A 540 -9.78 -22.42 -4.69
N ASP A 541 -9.76 -23.21 -5.76
CA ASP A 541 -10.62 -24.38 -5.88
C ASP A 541 -10.31 -25.45 -4.82
N GLY A 542 -11.25 -26.37 -4.62
CA GLY A 542 -11.06 -27.48 -3.68
C GLY A 542 -11.35 -27.15 -2.22
N VAL A 543 -12.07 -26.05 -1.93
CA VAL A 543 -12.54 -25.67 -0.59
C VAL A 543 -14.05 -25.93 -0.46
N PRO A 544 -14.46 -27.12 0.02
CA PRO A 544 -15.87 -27.52 0.03
C PRO A 544 -16.68 -26.75 1.08
N LEU A 545 -16.03 -26.30 2.16
CA LEU A 545 -16.65 -25.65 3.31
C LEU A 545 -15.96 -24.33 3.61
N THR A 546 -16.74 -23.26 3.83
CA THR A 546 -16.17 -21.95 4.17
C THR A 546 -16.44 -21.47 5.59
N LEU A 547 -17.52 -21.96 6.21
CA LEU A 547 -17.81 -21.74 7.63
C LEU A 547 -18.17 -23.06 8.29
N GLY A 548 -17.46 -23.41 9.36
CA GLY A 548 -17.69 -24.63 10.11
C GLY A 548 -17.38 -24.51 11.58
N TYR A 549 -17.48 -25.64 12.28
CA TYR A 549 -17.02 -25.79 13.65
C TYR A 549 -16.24 -27.09 13.84
N VAL A 550 -15.29 -27.06 14.77
CA VAL A 550 -14.45 -28.22 15.12
C VAL A 550 -15.29 -29.26 15.87
N THR A 551 -15.17 -30.53 15.47
CA THR A 551 -15.84 -31.67 16.11
C THR A 551 -14.89 -32.48 16.99
N ASP A 552 -15.46 -33.44 17.73
CA ASP A 552 -14.67 -34.42 18.49
C ASP A 552 -14.26 -35.64 17.62
N GLU A 553 -14.71 -35.69 16.36
CA GLU A 553 -14.37 -36.74 15.40
C GLU A 553 -12.96 -36.50 14.85
N VAL A 554 -12.24 -37.59 14.61
CA VAL A 554 -10.87 -37.56 14.08
C VAL A 554 -10.79 -38.35 12.77
N SER A 555 -10.08 -37.79 11.81
CA SER A 555 -9.67 -38.47 10.57
C SER A 555 -8.73 -39.65 10.86
N LEU A 556 -8.50 -40.49 9.83
CA LEU A 556 -7.52 -41.57 9.89
C LEU A 556 -6.10 -41.08 10.23
N ASP A 557 -5.76 -39.86 9.83
CA ASP A 557 -4.46 -39.23 10.09
C ASP A 557 -4.39 -38.52 11.45
N GLY A 558 -5.44 -38.65 12.27
CA GLY A 558 -5.51 -38.10 13.63
C GLY A 558 -5.88 -36.62 13.73
N ASN A 559 -6.17 -35.94 12.61
CA ASN A 559 -6.65 -34.56 12.59
C ASN A 559 -8.15 -34.50 12.95
N THR A 560 -8.55 -33.53 13.77
CA THR A 560 -9.97 -33.30 14.09
C THR A 560 -10.75 -32.81 12.86
N LEU A 561 -11.98 -33.29 12.70
CA LEU A 561 -12.83 -32.98 11.55
C LEU A 561 -13.63 -31.70 11.77
N ILE A 562 -13.92 -31.00 10.68
CA ILE A 562 -14.72 -29.76 10.68
C ILE A 562 -16.11 -30.08 10.09
N ALA A 563 -17.15 -29.76 10.85
CA ALA A 563 -18.53 -29.89 10.40
C ALA A 563 -19.06 -28.55 9.86
N PRO A 564 -19.97 -28.57 8.86
CA PRO A 564 -20.51 -27.35 8.28
C PRO A 564 -21.40 -26.58 9.27
N TYR A 565 -21.32 -25.25 9.23
CA TYR A 565 -22.29 -24.39 9.92
C TYR A 565 -23.07 -23.51 8.95
N PRO A 566 -24.41 -23.38 9.13
CA PRO A 566 -25.26 -24.23 9.97
C PRO A 566 -25.41 -25.64 9.41
N ASN A 567 -25.17 -25.83 8.10
CA ASN A 567 -25.23 -27.12 7.40
C ASN A 567 -24.57 -27.01 6.01
N TRP A 568 -24.44 -28.16 5.33
CA TRP A 568 -23.84 -28.25 3.98
C TRP A 568 -24.55 -27.39 2.94
N SER A 569 -25.89 -27.36 2.94
CA SER A 569 -26.65 -26.58 1.94
C SER A 569 -26.41 -25.08 2.06
N TYR A 570 -26.17 -24.59 3.29
CA TYR A 570 -25.89 -23.18 3.51
C TYR A 570 -24.45 -22.80 3.11
N ASN A 571 -23.55 -23.78 2.96
CA ASN A 571 -22.20 -23.59 2.43
C ASN A 571 -22.13 -23.76 0.91
N ASP A 572 -23.25 -23.96 0.21
CA ASP A 572 -23.22 -24.10 -1.26
C ASP A 572 -22.81 -22.79 -1.95
N ALA A 573 -21.77 -22.85 -2.78
CA ALA A 573 -21.29 -21.72 -3.59
C ALA A 573 -22.18 -21.43 -4.81
N GLY A 574 -23.11 -22.33 -5.17
CA GLY A 574 -23.98 -22.20 -6.34
C GLY A 574 -25.12 -21.19 -6.19
N ASN A 575 -25.37 -20.67 -4.99
CA ASN A 575 -26.50 -19.79 -4.69
C ASN A 575 -26.07 -18.55 -3.88
N CYS A 576 -26.43 -17.35 -4.32
CA CYS A 576 -26.10 -16.13 -3.59
C CYS A 576 -26.88 -15.92 -2.27
N ALA A 577 -27.87 -16.77 -1.96
CA ALA A 577 -28.56 -16.78 -0.66
C ALA A 577 -27.75 -17.51 0.44
N SER A 578 -26.89 -18.47 0.08
CA SER A 578 -25.94 -19.15 0.98
C SER A 578 -24.65 -18.34 1.16
N ILE A 579 -23.72 -18.82 1.99
CA ILE A 579 -22.38 -18.23 2.14
C ILE A 579 -21.44 -18.70 1.04
N ILE A 580 -20.74 -17.75 0.42
CA ILE A 580 -19.83 -17.98 -0.71
C ILE A 580 -18.39 -18.10 -0.23
N SER A 581 -17.86 -17.14 0.52
CA SER A 581 -16.51 -17.23 1.07
C SER A 581 -16.40 -16.37 2.31
N VAL A 582 -16.37 -17.02 3.46
CA VAL A 582 -16.26 -16.38 4.76
C VAL A 582 -14.80 -16.13 5.07
N TYR A 583 -14.47 -14.86 5.31
CA TYR A 583 -13.11 -14.46 5.70
C TYR A 583 -12.96 -14.39 7.22
N ARG A 584 -13.81 -13.60 7.88
CA ARG A 584 -13.81 -13.51 9.34
C ARG A 584 -15.21 -13.53 9.91
N MET A 585 -15.25 -13.80 11.20
CA MET A 585 -16.46 -13.76 11.99
C MET A 585 -16.23 -13.10 13.33
N GLN A 586 -17.31 -12.71 14.00
CA GLN A 586 -17.25 -12.28 15.38
C GLN A 586 -18.49 -12.73 16.12
N ILE A 587 -18.28 -13.29 17.31
CA ILE A 587 -19.34 -13.53 18.28
C ILE A 587 -19.43 -12.31 19.19
N ASP A 588 -20.61 -11.74 19.30
CA ASP A 588 -20.85 -10.61 20.20
C ASP A 588 -21.36 -11.04 21.58
N GLU A 589 -21.46 -10.08 22.50
CA GLU A 589 -21.92 -10.30 23.87
C GLU A 589 -23.41 -10.70 23.99
N CYS A 590 -24.12 -10.80 22.86
CA CYS A 590 -25.54 -11.14 22.77
C CYS A 590 -25.78 -12.53 22.18
N ASP A 591 -24.75 -13.36 22.13
CA ASP A 591 -24.76 -14.70 21.55
C ASP A 591 -25.15 -14.70 20.06
N ARG A 592 -24.73 -13.67 19.32
CA ARG A 592 -24.92 -13.59 17.86
C ARG A 592 -23.59 -13.82 17.14
N LEU A 593 -23.60 -14.71 16.16
CA LEU A 593 -22.47 -14.92 15.25
C LEU A 593 -22.62 -14.04 14.01
N TRP A 594 -21.71 -13.09 13.86
CA TRP A 594 -21.60 -12.21 12.71
C TRP A 594 -20.60 -12.79 11.73
N VAL A 595 -21.03 -13.05 10.51
CA VAL A 595 -20.25 -13.74 9.48
C VAL A 595 -20.14 -12.83 8.27
N LEU A 596 -18.90 -12.48 7.91
CA LEU A 596 -18.61 -11.65 6.75
C LEU A 596 -18.30 -12.53 5.54
N ASP A 597 -19.22 -12.55 4.58
CA ASP A 597 -19.09 -13.26 3.29
C ASP A 597 -18.67 -12.28 2.21
N THR A 598 -17.53 -12.51 1.58
CA THR A 598 -17.01 -11.62 0.53
C THR A 598 -17.76 -11.76 -0.78
N GLY A 599 -18.48 -12.87 -0.99
CA GLY A 599 -19.12 -13.16 -2.28
C GLY A 599 -18.13 -13.50 -3.41
N LYS A 600 -16.86 -13.75 -3.08
CA LYS A 600 -15.78 -14.06 -4.04
C LYS A 600 -15.43 -15.55 -4.06
N LEU A 601 -15.11 -16.06 -5.24
CA LEU A 601 -14.44 -17.35 -5.45
C LEU A 601 -13.10 -17.08 -6.14
N GLY A 602 -12.01 -17.32 -5.43
CA GLY A 602 -10.70 -16.75 -5.78
C GLY A 602 -10.79 -15.23 -5.91
N SER A 603 -10.39 -14.68 -7.05
CA SER A 603 -10.49 -13.25 -7.33
C SER A 603 -11.84 -12.82 -7.93
N LYS A 604 -12.69 -13.76 -8.34
CA LYS A 604 -13.93 -13.47 -9.07
C LYS A 604 -15.08 -13.18 -8.11
N GLN A 605 -15.71 -12.02 -8.25
CA GLN A 605 -16.98 -11.70 -7.60
C GLN A 605 -18.11 -12.49 -8.25
N VAL A 606 -18.75 -13.39 -7.51
CA VAL A 606 -19.89 -14.19 -7.98
C VAL A 606 -21.21 -13.73 -7.37
N CYS A 607 -21.16 -13.14 -6.18
CA CYS A 607 -22.31 -12.57 -5.48
C CYS A 607 -21.89 -11.26 -4.80
N PRO A 608 -22.80 -10.32 -4.49
CA PRO A 608 -22.46 -9.18 -3.63
C PRO A 608 -21.88 -9.62 -2.28
N PRO A 609 -20.97 -8.85 -1.66
CA PRO A 609 -20.57 -9.05 -0.28
C PRO A 609 -21.80 -9.02 0.64
N LYS A 610 -21.79 -9.85 1.67
CA LYS A 610 -22.91 -10.03 2.60
C LYS A 610 -22.43 -10.10 4.05
N LEU A 611 -23.30 -9.67 4.94
CA LEU A 611 -23.17 -9.85 6.38
C LEU A 611 -24.32 -10.73 6.86
N HIS A 612 -23.99 -11.92 7.36
CA HIS A 612 -24.95 -12.84 7.96
C HIS A 612 -24.87 -12.76 9.48
N VAL A 613 -26.01 -12.73 10.17
CA VAL A 613 -26.07 -12.74 11.64
C VAL A 613 -26.93 -13.90 12.08
N PHE A 614 -26.35 -14.82 12.86
CA PHE A 614 -27.04 -15.98 13.41
C PHE A 614 -27.22 -15.85 14.91
N SER A 615 -28.35 -16.32 15.44
CA SER A 615 -28.47 -16.58 16.87
C SER A 615 -27.78 -17.89 17.19
N LEU A 616 -26.85 -17.88 18.13
CA LEU A 616 -26.21 -19.11 18.61
C LEU A 616 -27.05 -19.87 19.64
N ARG A 617 -28.16 -19.29 20.10
CA ARG A 617 -29.09 -19.93 21.04
C ARG A 617 -29.96 -20.98 20.37
N ASP A 618 -30.43 -20.70 19.16
CA ASP A 618 -31.28 -21.61 18.38
C ASP A 618 -30.75 -21.91 16.96
N ASN A 619 -29.54 -21.44 16.63
CA ASN A 619 -28.85 -21.63 15.35
C ASN A 619 -29.64 -21.12 14.13
N LYS A 620 -30.44 -20.05 14.30
CA LYS A 620 -31.21 -19.45 13.20
C LYS A 620 -30.58 -18.18 12.69
N LEU A 621 -30.74 -17.95 11.39
CA LEU A 621 -30.40 -16.68 10.76
C LEU A 621 -31.35 -15.58 11.27
N ILE A 622 -30.78 -14.55 11.89
CA ILE A 622 -31.48 -13.34 12.33
C ILE A 622 -31.56 -12.35 11.18
N MET A 623 -30.46 -12.18 10.43
CA MET A 623 -30.31 -11.09 9.46
C MET A 623 -29.35 -11.49 8.34
N LEU A 624 -29.70 -11.11 7.11
CA LEU A 624 -28.84 -11.15 5.93
C LEU A 624 -28.83 -9.77 5.27
N TYR A 625 -27.70 -9.08 5.34
CA TYR A 625 -27.50 -7.78 4.71
C TYR A 625 -26.65 -7.94 3.46
N LYS A 626 -27.10 -7.35 2.35
CA LYS A 626 -26.32 -7.24 1.11
C LYS A 626 -25.79 -5.82 1.02
N PHE A 627 -24.49 -5.68 0.85
CA PHE A 627 -23.91 -4.34 0.72
C PHE A 627 -24.33 -3.70 -0.61
N PRO A 628 -24.65 -2.40 -0.64
CA PRO A 628 -24.97 -1.68 -1.88
C PRO A 628 -23.77 -1.59 -2.83
N GLU A 629 -24.01 -1.68 -4.15
CA GLU A 629 -22.95 -1.65 -5.18
C GLU A 629 -22.08 -0.39 -5.16
N HIS A 630 -22.59 0.75 -4.70
CA HIS A 630 -21.78 1.97 -4.60
C HIS A 630 -20.74 1.94 -3.46
N GLN A 631 -20.79 0.94 -2.58
CA GLN A 631 -19.90 0.83 -1.41
C GLN A 631 -18.71 -0.10 -1.62
N TYR A 632 -18.71 -0.87 -2.71
CA TYR A 632 -17.64 -1.80 -3.04
C TYR A 632 -17.45 -1.87 -4.55
N LYS A 633 -16.26 -2.25 -4.99
CA LYS A 633 -15.96 -2.49 -6.41
C LYS A 633 -15.86 -3.99 -6.61
N ASN A 634 -16.71 -4.57 -7.46
CA ASN A 634 -16.81 -6.02 -7.66
C ASN A 634 -15.43 -6.71 -7.76
N GLU A 635 -14.51 -6.18 -8.55
CA GLU A 635 -13.23 -6.83 -8.75
C GLU A 635 -12.13 -6.36 -7.78
N ASP A 636 -12.20 -5.14 -7.22
CA ASP A 636 -11.19 -4.64 -6.28
C ASP A 636 -11.51 -5.03 -4.84
N SER A 637 -12.66 -4.61 -4.31
CA SER A 637 -12.99 -4.65 -2.87
C SER A 637 -12.96 -6.05 -2.29
N LEU A 638 -12.43 -6.17 -1.07
CA LEU A 638 -12.33 -7.42 -0.32
C LEU A 638 -12.59 -7.14 1.15
N PHE A 639 -13.79 -7.49 1.61
CA PHE A 639 -14.22 -7.26 2.98
C PHE A 639 -13.70 -8.39 3.88
N VAL A 640 -12.67 -8.11 4.67
CA VAL A 640 -11.95 -9.16 5.42
C VAL A 640 -12.31 -9.18 6.89
N THR A 641 -12.23 -8.04 7.58
CA THR A 641 -12.39 -7.99 9.03
C THR A 641 -13.70 -7.34 9.44
N VAL A 642 -14.33 -7.85 10.49
CA VAL A 642 -15.51 -7.27 11.12
C VAL A 642 -15.23 -7.05 12.62
N ALA A 643 -15.58 -5.86 13.12
CA ALA A 643 -15.58 -5.50 14.53
C ALA A 643 -16.99 -5.05 14.95
N VAL A 644 -17.61 -5.74 15.91
CA VAL A 644 -19.01 -5.53 16.33
C VAL A 644 -19.08 -4.71 17.61
N ASP A 645 -19.72 -3.54 17.54
CA ASP A 645 -19.93 -2.59 18.65
C ASP A 645 -21.39 -2.63 19.13
N VAL A 646 -21.64 -3.42 20.18
CA VAL A 646 -22.93 -3.47 20.87
C VAL A 646 -23.00 -2.32 21.88
N ARG A 647 -24.03 -1.47 21.76
CA ARG A 647 -24.24 -0.28 22.64
C ARG A 647 -25.34 -0.48 23.67
N ASP A 648 -26.29 -1.38 23.41
CA ASP A 648 -27.49 -1.57 24.22
C ASP A 648 -27.69 -3.03 24.66
N ARG A 649 -26.69 -3.59 25.33
CA ARG A 649 -26.73 -4.98 25.83
C ARG A 649 -27.98 -5.30 26.65
N THR A 650 -28.45 -4.35 27.46
CA THR A 650 -29.63 -4.51 28.32
C THR A 650 -30.96 -4.34 27.58
N ASN A 651 -30.96 -3.91 26.32
CA ASN A 651 -32.15 -3.58 25.54
C ASN A 651 -32.18 -4.31 24.17
N ASN A 652 -32.14 -5.64 24.20
CA ASN A 652 -32.25 -6.52 23.02
C ASN A 652 -31.13 -6.37 21.97
N CYS A 653 -30.02 -5.68 22.28
CA CYS A 653 -28.86 -5.55 21.40
C CYS A 653 -29.18 -4.97 20.01
N LYS A 654 -30.17 -4.08 19.93
CA LYS A 654 -30.59 -3.49 18.65
C LYS A 654 -29.68 -2.36 18.22
N ASP A 655 -29.18 -1.57 19.16
CA ASP A 655 -28.14 -0.56 18.95
C ASP A 655 -26.78 -1.24 18.80
N THR A 656 -26.57 -1.83 17.63
CA THR A 656 -25.32 -2.49 17.27
C THR A 656 -24.81 -1.95 15.95
N PHE A 657 -23.52 -1.67 15.91
CA PHE A 657 -22.81 -1.32 14.69
C PHE A 657 -21.79 -2.40 14.37
N ALA A 658 -21.52 -2.61 13.08
CA ALA A 658 -20.40 -3.42 12.63
C ALA A 658 -19.48 -2.56 11.77
N TYR A 659 -18.19 -2.59 12.08
CA TYR A 659 -17.13 -1.91 11.33
C TYR A 659 -16.40 -2.96 10.50
N ILE A 660 -16.29 -2.74 9.19
CA ILE A 660 -15.82 -3.74 8.24
C ILE A 660 -14.68 -3.16 7.42
N ALA A 661 -13.54 -3.85 7.41
CA ALA A 661 -12.36 -3.43 6.67
C ALA A 661 -12.39 -3.96 5.23
N ASP A 662 -12.37 -3.04 4.26
CA ASP A 662 -12.12 -3.34 2.85
C ASP A 662 -10.60 -3.22 2.57
N VAL A 663 -9.90 -4.36 2.59
CA VAL A 663 -8.42 -4.38 2.61
C VAL A 663 -7.81 -3.95 1.28
N THR A 664 -8.46 -4.22 0.16
CA THR A 664 -7.98 -3.87 -1.19
C THR A 664 -8.63 -2.60 -1.72
N GLY A 665 -9.84 -2.26 -1.25
CA GLY A 665 -10.49 -0.98 -1.55
C GLY A 665 -10.08 0.16 -0.62
N PHE A 666 -9.22 -0.10 0.37
CA PHE A 666 -8.66 0.85 1.34
C PHE A 666 -9.73 1.71 2.03
N ALA A 667 -10.77 1.06 2.54
CA ALA A 667 -11.93 1.73 3.11
C ALA A 667 -12.49 1.02 4.34
N LEU A 668 -13.22 1.77 5.15
CA LEU A 668 -14.00 1.26 6.27
C LEU A 668 -15.49 1.33 5.93
N ILE A 669 -16.19 0.21 6.02
CA ILE A 669 -17.65 0.16 5.90
C ILE A 669 -18.25 0.12 7.30
N VAL A 670 -19.24 0.96 7.55
CA VAL A 670 -19.99 0.96 8.81
C VAL A 670 -21.40 0.46 8.51
N TYR A 671 -21.84 -0.54 9.25
CA TYR A 671 -23.19 -1.08 9.19
C TYR A 671 -23.94 -0.79 10.49
N ASP A 672 -25.15 -0.24 10.35
CA ASP A 672 -26.08 0.08 11.44
C ASP A 672 -27.18 -0.98 11.48
N PHE A 673 -27.11 -1.87 12.47
CA PHE A 673 -28.02 -3.02 12.60
C PHE A 673 -29.47 -2.58 12.82
N ARG A 674 -29.68 -1.52 13.60
CA ARG A 674 -31.02 -1.03 13.96
C ARG A 674 -31.77 -0.55 12.71
N ASN A 675 -31.09 0.21 11.86
CA ASN A 675 -31.69 0.82 10.68
C ASN A 675 -31.44 0.03 9.39
N SER A 676 -30.72 -1.09 9.46
CA SER A 676 -30.40 -1.97 8.32
C SER A 676 -29.83 -1.19 7.14
N ARG A 677 -28.81 -0.36 7.40
CA ARG A 677 -28.14 0.47 6.41
C ARG A 677 -26.64 0.48 6.65
N SER A 678 -25.88 0.80 5.61
CA SER A 678 -24.43 0.95 5.69
C SER A 678 -23.95 2.19 4.94
N TRP A 679 -22.73 2.62 5.23
CA TRP A 679 -22.03 3.68 4.51
C TRP A 679 -20.53 3.39 4.46
N LYS A 680 -19.87 3.98 3.47
CA LYS A 680 -18.43 3.87 3.24
C LYS A 680 -17.72 5.09 3.82
N ILE A 681 -16.57 4.84 4.44
CA ILE A 681 -15.65 5.86 4.92
C ILE A 681 -14.30 5.62 4.25
N ASN A 682 -13.70 6.70 3.77
CA ASN A 682 -12.36 6.69 3.21
C ASN A 682 -11.44 7.55 4.08
N ASN A 683 -10.18 7.14 4.15
CA ASN A 683 -9.15 7.88 4.86
C ASN A 683 -7.77 7.43 4.35
N ASN A 684 -6.79 8.32 4.39
CA ASN A 684 -5.42 8.01 3.99
C ASN A 684 -4.76 6.91 4.84
N LEU A 685 -5.10 6.80 6.12
CA LEU A 685 -4.55 5.78 7.03
C LEU A 685 -5.06 4.36 6.72
N PHE A 686 -6.00 4.20 5.80
CA PHE A 686 -6.48 2.89 5.37
C PHE A 686 -5.63 2.27 4.25
N TYR A 687 -4.70 3.03 3.68
CA TYR A 687 -3.79 2.56 2.65
C TYR A 687 -2.60 1.79 3.26
N PRO A 688 -1.98 0.87 2.50
CA PRO A 688 -0.73 0.23 2.90
C PRO A 688 0.41 1.24 2.99
N TYR A 689 1.41 0.95 3.83
CA TYR A 689 2.64 1.73 3.96
C TYR A 689 3.74 1.04 3.14
N PRO A 690 4.18 1.62 2.00
CA PRO A 690 5.14 0.99 1.09
C PRO A 690 6.42 0.40 1.73
N PRO A 691 7.05 1.03 2.75
CA PRO A 691 8.22 0.46 3.40
C PRO A 691 7.98 -0.89 4.09
N TYR A 692 6.72 -1.24 4.35
CA TYR A 692 6.30 -2.43 5.07
C TYR A 692 5.47 -3.41 4.22
N GLY A 693 5.55 -3.28 2.89
CA GLY A 693 4.87 -4.16 1.93
C GLY A 693 5.45 -5.56 1.80
N THR A 694 6.73 -5.73 2.15
CA THR A 694 7.43 -7.02 2.13
C THR A 694 7.36 -7.67 3.51
N PHE A 695 6.92 -8.92 3.54
CA PHE A 695 6.83 -9.75 4.72
C PHE A 695 8.03 -10.71 4.74
N ASN A 696 8.65 -10.85 5.92
CA ASN A 696 9.64 -11.89 6.19
C ASN A 696 9.16 -12.69 7.40
N ILE A 697 8.86 -13.97 7.16
CA ILE A 697 8.34 -14.88 8.17
C ILE A 697 9.13 -16.18 8.09
N LYS A 698 9.92 -16.46 9.13
CA LYS A 698 10.76 -17.67 9.22
C LYS A 698 11.69 -17.87 7.99
N GLY A 699 12.17 -16.77 7.41
CA GLY A 699 13.07 -16.77 6.25
C GLY A 699 12.37 -16.77 4.88
N ASP A 700 11.07 -17.04 4.82
CA ASP A 700 10.28 -16.90 3.59
C ASP A 700 9.88 -15.43 3.41
N THR A 701 9.95 -14.94 2.16
CA THR A 701 9.57 -13.57 1.81
C THR A 701 8.48 -13.51 0.76
N PHE A 702 7.57 -12.56 0.91
CA PHE A 702 6.52 -12.26 -0.08
C PHE A 702 6.03 -10.82 0.09
N ASP A 703 5.50 -10.25 -0.99
CA ASP A 703 4.90 -8.91 -0.96
C ASP A 703 3.38 -9.01 -0.87
N LEU A 704 2.77 -8.19 -0.03
CA LEU A 704 1.33 -8.07 0.11
C LEU A 704 0.95 -6.64 0.52
N MET A 705 0.27 -5.92 -0.36
CA MET A 705 -0.04 -4.48 -0.16
C MET A 705 -1.48 -4.24 0.32
N ASP A 706 -1.96 -5.11 1.20
CA ASP A 706 -3.28 -4.95 1.80
C ASP A 706 -3.29 -3.76 2.78
N GLY A 707 -4.35 -2.95 2.70
CA GLY A 707 -4.61 -1.80 3.56
C GLY A 707 -5.24 -2.19 4.88
N ILE A 708 -6.15 -1.34 5.38
CA ILE A 708 -6.83 -1.51 6.67
C ILE A 708 -7.30 -2.95 6.88
N LEU A 709 -6.92 -3.58 7.99
CA LEU A 709 -7.24 -4.98 8.28
C LEU A 709 -7.48 -5.23 9.77
N GLY A 710 -6.55 -4.82 10.64
CA GLY A 710 -6.73 -4.96 12.08
C GLY A 710 -7.82 -4.03 12.57
N LEU A 711 -8.77 -4.54 13.35
CA LEU A 711 -9.83 -3.75 13.98
C LEU A 711 -10.05 -4.25 15.42
N ALA A 712 -9.87 -3.37 16.41
CA ALA A 712 -10.16 -3.67 17.80
C ALA A 712 -10.93 -2.54 18.49
N LEU A 713 -12.00 -2.91 19.21
CA LEU A 713 -12.80 -1.95 19.96
C LEU A 713 -12.29 -1.79 21.39
N GLY A 714 -12.05 -0.54 21.77
CA GLY A 714 -11.72 -0.18 23.14
C GLY A 714 -12.88 -0.35 24.13
N PRO A 715 -12.57 -0.27 25.43
CA PRO A 715 -13.60 -0.22 26.47
C PRO A 715 -14.45 1.04 26.33
N ILE A 716 -15.73 0.95 26.73
CA ILE A 716 -16.62 2.11 26.79
C ILE A 716 -16.16 3.06 27.89
N HIS A 717 -16.00 4.33 27.56
CA HIS A 717 -15.77 5.42 28.50
C HIS A 717 -16.73 6.58 28.20
N ASN A 718 -17.49 7.03 29.19
CA ASN A 718 -18.49 8.11 29.07
C ASN A 718 -19.47 7.94 27.89
N GLY A 719 -19.90 6.70 27.63
CA GLY A 719 -20.86 6.40 26.57
C GLY A 719 -20.27 6.42 25.16
N ASP A 720 -18.95 6.55 25.01
CA ASP A 720 -18.22 6.41 23.74
C ASP A 720 -17.09 5.36 23.85
N ARG A 721 -16.50 4.96 22.72
CA ARG A 721 -15.29 4.13 22.69
C ARG A 721 -14.45 4.42 21.46
N ILE A 722 -13.21 3.95 21.48
CA ILE A 722 -12.26 4.05 20.37
C ILE A 722 -12.31 2.78 19.53
N LEU A 723 -12.23 2.92 18.21
CA LEU A 723 -11.85 1.86 17.29
C LEU A 723 -10.35 2.04 16.98
N TYR A 724 -9.54 1.05 17.37
CA TYR A 724 -8.15 0.90 16.95
C TYR A 724 -8.12 0.15 15.62
N PHE A 725 -7.16 0.51 14.77
CA PHE A 725 -7.01 -0.11 13.46
C PHE A 725 -5.61 0.10 12.87
N HIS A 726 -5.19 -0.86 12.03
CA HIS A 726 -3.98 -0.74 11.22
C HIS A 726 -4.16 -1.36 9.84
N SER A 727 -3.36 -0.89 8.89
CA SER A 727 -3.16 -1.57 7.60
C SER A 727 -2.27 -2.80 7.75
N LEU A 728 -2.51 -3.86 6.96
CA LEU A 728 -1.71 -5.09 7.02
C LEU A 728 -0.24 -4.81 6.68
N ALA A 729 0.00 -4.12 5.57
CA ALA A 729 1.33 -3.64 5.20
C ALA A 729 1.71 -2.37 5.99
N SER A 730 1.71 -2.45 7.32
CA SER A 730 2.09 -1.34 8.20
C SER A 730 2.56 -1.81 9.57
N ARG A 731 3.37 -0.97 10.21
CA ARG A 731 3.74 -1.04 11.63
C ARG A 731 3.10 0.08 12.46
N VAL A 732 2.31 0.94 11.83
CA VAL A 732 1.62 2.06 12.46
C VAL A 732 0.24 1.60 12.93
N GLU A 733 -0.04 1.82 14.21
CA GLU A 733 -1.37 1.67 14.79
C GLU A 733 -2.11 3.02 14.70
N SER A 734 -3.41 2.99 14.47
CA SER A 734 -4.24 4.20 14.34
C SER A 734 -5.53 4.06 15.13
N TRP A 735 -6.23 5.18 15.33
CA TRP A 735 -7.47 5.17 16.08
C TRP A 735 -8.46 6.24 15.64
N VAL A 736 -9.73 5.99 15.93
CA VAL A 736 -10.85 6.92 15.71
C VAL A 736 -11.93 6.73 16.78
N SER A 737 -12.62 7.80 17.15
CA SER A 737 -13.79 7.71 18.04
C SER A 737 -14.99 7.09 17.29
N THR A 738 -15.63 6.09 17.91
CA THR A 738 -16.83 5.46 17.34
C THR A 738 -18.01 6.41 17.21
N SER A 739 -18.11 7.47 18.02
CA SER A 739 -19.16 8.48 17.86
C SER A 739 -19.08 9.26 16.55
N VAL A 740 -17.87 9.44 16.00
CA VAL A 740 -17.66 10.08 14.69
C VAL A 740 -18.11 9.16 13.58
N ILE A 741 -17.57 7.94 13.52
CA ILE A 741 -17.81 7.01 12.40
C ILE A 741 -19.22 6.43 12.38
N ARG A 742 -19.95 6.43 13.50
CA ARG A 742 -21.38 6.07 13.57
C ARG A 742 -22.33 7.14 13.01
N ASN A 743 -21.84 8.35 12.73
CA ASN A 743 -22.67 9.42 12.19
C ASN A 743 -22.93 9.23 10.68
N TYR A 744 -24.03 8.54 10.34
CA TYR A 744 -24.47 8.34 8.96
C TYR A 744 -24.53 9.65 8.15
N THR A 745 -25.14 10.70 8.71
CA THR A 745 -25.35 11.96 7.96
C THR A 745 -24.04 12.62 7.55
N LEU A 746 -22.97 12.42 8.32
CA LEU A 746 -21.64 12.96 8.02
C LEU A 746 -20.99 12.30 6.80
N PHE A 747 -21.16 10.98 6.62
CA PHE A 747 -20.39 10.20 5.66
C PHE A 747 -21.16 9.74 4.42
N HIS A 748 -22.49 9.62 4.49
CA HIS A 748 -23.27 8.99 3.42
C HIS A 748 -23.10 9.66 2.04
N GLU A 749 -22.99 10.98 1.98
CA GLU A 749 -22.73 11.76 0.76
C GLU A 749 -21.24 12.09 0.56
N LYS A 750 -20.46 12.08 1.65
CA LYS A 750 -19.04 12.47 1.64
C LYS A 750 -18.21 11.44 2.43
N PRO A 751 -17.75 10.36 1.77
CA PRO A 751 -16.95 9.31 2.42
C PRO A 751 -15.65 9.81 3.07
N GLU A 752 -15.08 10.91 2.55
CA GLU A 752 -13.85 11.55 3.06
C GLU A 752 -14.11 12.60 4.17
N ALA A 753 -15.34 12.67 4.70
CA ALA A 753 -15.67 13.64 5.75
C ALA A 753 -14.84 13.39 7.02
N ALA A 754 -14.58 14.43 7.80
CA ALA A 754 -13.86 14.33 9.08
C ALA A 754 -12.52 13.55 9.03
N ALA A 755 -11.77 13.64 7.92
CA ALA A 755 -10.49 12.95 7.75
C ALA A 755 -9.50 13.17 8.91
N ARG A 756 -9.55 14.33 9.57
CA ARG A 756 -8.72 14.69 10.74
C ARG A 756 -9.14 14.02 12.06
N SER A 757 -10.25 13.29 12.10
CA SER A 757 -10.67 12.51 13.26
C SER A 757 -9.98 11.15 13.35
N PHE A 758 -9.31 10.72 12.28
CA PHE A 758 -8.47 9.53 12.25
C PHE A 758 -7.04 9.93 12.59
N VAL A 759 -6.45 9.26 13.57
CA VAL A 759 -5.16 9.67 14.14
C VAL A 759 -4.21 8.46 14.18
N PRO A 760 -3.03 8.53 13.54
CA PRO A 760 -1.99 7.54 13.71
C PRO A 760 -1.24 7.78 15.02
N PHE A 761 -0.75 6.71 15.64
CA PHE A 761 0.22 6.83 16.73
C PHE A 761 1.60 7.22 16.19
N GLU A 762 2.36 7.96 17.01
CA GLU A 762 3.71 8.45 16.64
C GLU A 762 4.75 7.31 16.61
N HIS A 763 4.59 6.31 17.47
CA HIS A 763 5.50 5.17 17.52
C HIS A 763 4.89 3.93 16.88
N GLU A 764 5.78 3.11 16.35
CA GLU A 764 5.44 1.88 15.64
C GLU A 764 5.64 0.64 16.51
N ARG A 765 5.06 -0.47 16.05
CA ARG A 765 5.41 -1.82 16.51
C ARG A 765 6.64 -2.37 15.76
N SER A 766 7.24 -3.44 16.28
CA SER A 766 8.47 -4.04 15.72
C SER A 766 8.27 -4.71 14.35
N SER A 767 7.08 -5.24 14.08
CA SER A 767 6.75 -5.89 12.81
C SER A 767 5.27 -5.71 12.44
N GLN A 768 4.91 -6.08 11.21
CA GLN A 768 3.53 -6.07 10.73
C GLN A 768 2.65 -7.02 11.56
N SER A 769 1.35 -6.75 11.58
CA SER A 769 0.34 -7.55 12.29
C SER A 769 -0.90 -7.75 11.44
N VAL A 770 -1.56 -8.88 11.67
CA VAL A 770 -2.78 -9.27 10.99
C VAL A 770 -3.97 -8.95 11.89
N ALA A 771 -4.30 -9.86 12.81
CA ALA A 771 -5.40 -9.70 13.74
C ALA A 771 -4.96 -9.05 15.05
N GLU A 772 -5.92 -8.34 15.64
CA GLU A 772 -5.82 -7.75 16.96
C GLU A 772 -7.14 -7.93 17.72
N ALA A 773 -7.06 -7.91 19.05
CA ALA A 773 -8.22 -7.95 19.92
C ALA A 773 -7.91 -7.19 21.21
N MET A 774 -8.90 -6.45 21.74
CA MET A 774 -8.76 -5.72 23.01
C MET A 774 -9.71 -6.28 24.07
N ASN A 775 -9.22 -6.41 25.30
CA ASN A 775 -10.05 -6.84 26.43
C ASN A 775 -10.79 -5.66 27.10
N HIS A 776 -11.72 -5.93 28.02
CA HIS A 776 -12.47 -4.87 28.71
C HIS A 776 -11.58 -3.99 29.63
N ASP A 777 -10.39 -4.48 29.98
CA ASP A 777 -9.42 -3.72 30.76
C ASP A 777 -8.58 -2.76 29.91
N GLY A 778 -8.74 -2.78 28.59
CA GLY A 778 -8.03 -1.90 27.66
C GLY A 778 -6.67 -2.41 27.22
N VAL A 779 -6.38 -3.70 27.41
CA VAL A 779 -5.19 -4.36 26.90
C VAL A 779 -5.46 -4.87 25.49
N LEU A 780 -4.76 -4.30 24.51
CA LEU A 780 -4.71 -4.74 23.12
C LEU A 780 -3.70 -5.87 22.97
N PHE A 781 -4.06 -6.91 22.21
CA PHE A 781 -3.19 -8.02 21.82
C PHE A 781 -3.13 -8.10 20.30
N TYR A 782 -1.96 -8.37 19.76
CA TYR A 782 -1.71 -8.42 18.32
C TYR A 782 -0.58 -9.40 17.99
N GLY A 783 -0.61 -9.97 16.79
CA GLY A 783 0.48 -10.81 16.28
C GLY A 783 1.65 -9.98 15.75
N LEU A 784 2.89 -10.43 15.93
CA LEU A 784 4.09 -9.80 15.38
C LEU A 784 4.74 -10.79 14.40
N LEU A 785 4.58 -10.53 13.10
CA LEU A 785 4.85 -11.51 12.05
C LEU A 785 6.33 -11.86 11.90
N SER A 786 7.21 -10.86 11.89
CA SER A 786 8.66 -11.11 11.78
C SER A 786 9.28 -11.52 13.10
N ASP A 787 8.67 -11.15 14.23
CA ASP A 787 9.12 -11.55 15.57
C ASP A 787 8.60 -12.93 16.00
N LEU A 788 7.69 -13.52 15.21
CA LEU A 788 7.04 -14.81 15.46
C LEU A 788 6.44 -14.88 16.87
N ALA A 789 5.70 -13.82 17.23
CA ALA A 789 5.32 -13.53 18.61
C ALA A 789 3.91 -12.94 18.74
N ILE A 790 3.40 -12.90 19.98
CA ILE A 790 2.24 -12.10 20.38
C ILE A 790 2.74 -10.94 21.24
N GLY A 791 2.35 -9.73 20.84
CA GLY A 791 2.57 -8.49 21.60
C GLY A 791 1.33 -8.05 22.36
N CYS A 792 1.52 -7.14 23.30
CA CYS A 792 0.43 -6.43 23.97
C CYS A 792 0.76 -4.96 24.25
N TRP A 793 -0.29 -4.18 24.43
CA TRP A 793 -0.25 -2.78 24.88
C TRP A 793 -1.45 -2.46 25.78
N ASN A 794 -1.24 -1.67 26.85
CA ASN A 794 -2.31 -1.25 27.75
C ASN A 794 -2.68 0.22 27.53
N SER A 795 -3.81 0.45 26.85
CA SER A 795 -4.31 1.77 26.46
C SER A 795 -4.73 2.66 27.63
N LYS A 796 -5.12 2.08 28.78
CA LYS A 796 -5.53 2.86 29.96
C LYS A 796 -4.34 3.44 30.71
N HIS A 797 -3.21 2.72 30.71
CA HIS A 797 -2.01 3.13 31.45
C HIS A 797 -0.97 3.83 30.57
N TYR A 798 -0.93 3.50 29.29
CA TYR A 798 0.01 4.08 28.33
C TYR A 798 -0.78 4.73 27.19
N PRO A 799 -1.01 6.05 27.24
CA PRO A 799 -1.79 6.74 26.21
C PRO A 799 -1.21 6.66 24.80
N GLN A 800 0.11 6.44 24.69
CA GLN A 800 0.80 6.25 23.42
C GLN A 800 1.02 4.76 23.16
N PHE A 801 0.61 4.29 21.98
CA PHE A 801 0.98 2.98 21.46
C PHE A 801 2.43 3.01 20.94
N GLY A 802 3.09 1.86 20.92
CA GLY A 802 4.35 1.67 20.22
C GLY A 802 5.59 1.88 21.08
N GLY A 803 6.75 1.58 20.49
CA GLY A 803 8.05 1.73 21.13
C GLY A 803 8.14 1.01 22.49
N LYS A 804 8.55 1.73 23.54
CA LYS A 804 8.76 1.17 24.88
C LYS A 804 7.48 0.80 25.63
N ASN A 805 6.30 1.16 25.12
CA ASN A 805 5.02 0.87 25.78
C ASN A 805 4.45 -0.50 25.39
N ASN A 806 5.01 -1.11 24.35
CA ASN A 806 4.63 -2.43 23.87
C ASN A 806 5.48 -3.49 24.57
N GLU A 807 4.91 -4.67 24.80
CA GLU A 807 5.61 -5.82 25.37
C GLU A 807 5.35 -7.08 24.54
N ILE A 808 6.37 -7.93 24.39
CA ILE A 808 6.20 -9.27 23.83
C ILE A 808 5.88 -10.22 24.98
N ILE A 809 4.71 -10.87 24.92
CA ILE A 809 4.24 -11.74 26.02
C ILE A 809 4.52 -13.22 25.77
N VAL A 810 4.57 -13.62 24.50
CA VAL A 810 4.87 -14.98 24.03
C VAL A 810 5.60 -14.88 22.69
N SER A 811 6.69 -15.62 22.53
CA SER A 811 7.37 -15.81 21.24
C SER A 811 7.60 -17.30 21.03
N ASN A 812 7.25 -17.80 19.84
CA ASN A 812 7.46 -19.19 19.47
C ASN A 812 7.53 -19.32 17.94
N PRO A 813 8.72 -19.55 17.36
CA PRO A 813 8.90 -19.60 15.91
C PRO A 813 8.21 -20.78 15.23
N GLU A 814 7.83 -21.82 15.98
CA GLU A 814 7.13 -22.99 15.46
C GLU A 814 5.61 -22.81 15.48
N THR A 815 5.07 -22.17 16.53
CA THR A 815 3.62 -22.09 16.72
C THR A 815 3.00 -20.75 16.34
N LEU A 816 3.80 -19.67 16.22
CA LEU A 816 3.32 -18.29 15.99
C LEU A 816 3.85 -17.68 14.68
N GLN A 817 3.90 -18.46 13.60
CA GLN A 817 4.38 -17.99 12.29
C GLN A 817 3.49 -16.88 11.70
N PHE A 818 2.18 -17.11 11.62
CA PHE A 818 1.22 -16.11 11.15
C PHE A 818 -0.04 -16.15 12.02
N PRO A 819 -0.09 -15.39 13.14
CA PRO A 819 -1.27 -15.26 13.99
C PRO A 819 -2.43 -14.56 13.25
N SER A 820 -3.13 -15.33 12.42
CA SER A 820 -4.17 -14.83 11.52
C SER A 820 -5.43 -14.39 12.25
N GLY A 821 -5.85 -15.10 13.30
CA GLY A 821 -7.08 -14.82 14.04
C GLY A 821 -6.81 -14.69 15.53
N LEU A 822 -7.22 -13.57 16.15
CA LEU A 822 -7.11 -13.31 17.58
C LEU A 822 -8.51 -12.98 18.13
N LYS A 823 -8.93 -13.64 19.21
CA LYS A 823 -10.19 -13.34 19.92
C LYS A 823 -9.95 -13.33 21.41
N ILE A 824 -10.72 -12.50 22.12
CA ILE A 824 -10.74 -12.49 23.58
C ILE A 824 -12.10 -12.97 24.02
N ILE A 825 -12.12 -14.13 24.66
CA ILE A 825 -13.33 -14.82 25.06
C ILE A 825 -13.45 -14.75 26.57
N THR A 826 -14.62 -14.32 27.04
CA THR A 826 -14.91 -14.32 28.48
C THR A 826 -15.63 -15.62 28.83
N SER A 827 -15.00 -16.45 29.65
CA SER A 827 -15.58 -17.65 30.23
C SER A 827 -16.79 -17.29 31.09
N LYS A 828 -17.73 -18.22 31.27
CA LYS A 828 -18.88 -18.05 32.19
C LYS A 828 -18.48 -17.73 33.64
N LYS A 829 -17.25 -18.09 34.03
CA LYS A 829 -16.68 -17.76 35.33
C LYS A 829 -16.07 -16.35 35.40
N GLY A 830 -16.24 -15.53 34.36
CA GLY A 830 -15.72 -14.17 34.25
C GLY A 830 -14.23 -14.07 33.90
N LYS A 831 -13.56 -15.20 33.61
CA LYS A 831 -12.14 -15.20 33.22
C LYS A 831 -11.98 -14.94 31.73
N GLN A 832 -11.01 -14.13 31.35
CA GLN A 832 -10.72 -13.85 29.94
C GLN A 832 -9.61 -14.76 29.39
N GLU A 833 -9.82 -15.27 28.19
CA GLU A 833 -8.88 -16.12 27.46
C GLU A 833 -8.56 -15.47 26.11
N LEU A 834 -7.28 -15.39 25.78
CA LEU A 834 -6.82 -15.05 24.44
C LEU A 834 -6.77 -16.33 23.61
N TRP A 835 -7.52 -16.35 22.51
CA TRP A 835 -7.53 -17.42 21.51
C TRP A 835 -6.79 -16.95 20.26
N VAL A 836 -5.87 -17.77 19.76
CA VAL A 836 -4.99 -17.46 18.64
C VAL A 836 -5.05 -18.59 17.61
N LEU A 837 -5.52 -18.29 16.40
CA LEU A 837 -5.33 -19.13 15.23
C LEU A 837 -4.05 -18.69 14.51
N SER A 838 -3.09 -19.61 14.39
CA SER A 838 -1.83 -19.40 13.69
C SER A 838 -1.70 -20.38 12.53
N VAL A 839 -1.26 -19.87 11.38
CA VAL A 839 -1.09 -20.66 10.14
C VAL A 839 0.28 -20.44 9.52
N SER A 840 0.72 -21.35 8.66
CA SER A 840 1.92 -21.18 7.83
C SER A 840 1.59 -20.43 6.52
N PHE A 841 1.07 -19.20 6.63
CA PHE A 841 0.58 -18.41 5.50
C PHE A 841 1.66 -18.15 4.44
N GLN A 842 2.90 -17.88 4.86
CA GLN A 842 4.03 -17.66 3.96
C GLN A 842 4.33 -18.87 3.06
N ARG A 843 4.11 -20.08 3.57
CA ARG A 843 4.25 -21.33 2.79
C ARG A 843 3.07 -21.59 1.88
N TYR A 844 1.88 -21.16 2.28
CA TYR A 844 0.71 -21.14 1.39
C TYR A 844 0.96 -20.21 0.21
N MET A 845 1.44 -18.98 0.47
CA MET A 845 1.78 -18.02 -0.57
C MET A 845 2.86 -18.57 -1.51
N SER A 846 3.91 -19.21 -0.98
CA SER A 846 4.99 -19.80 -1.81
C SER A 846 4.67 -21.15 -2.44
N GLY A 847 3.51 -21.74 -2.17
CA GLY A 847 3.16 -23.08 -2.67
C GLY A 847 4.03 -24.20 -2.09
N THR A 848 4.70 -23.96 -0.96
CA THR A 848 5.61 -24.91 -0.29
C THR A 848 5.00 -25.57 0.96
N LEU A 849 3.69 -25.48 1.13
CA LEU A 849 2.98 -26.08 2.25
C LEU A 849 3.02 -27.62 2.15
N HIS A 850 3.56 -28.30 3.17
CA HIS A 850 3.66 -29.76 3.20
C HIS A 850 2.63 -30.41 4.13
N SER A 851 1.99 -31.49 3.68
CA SER A 851 0.99 -32.23 4.47
C SER A 851 1.59 -33.16 5.54
N ASN A 852 2.91 -33.30 5.60
CA ASN A 852 3.59 -34.17 6.58
C ASN A 852 3.83 -33.47 7.93
N GLU A 853 3.75 -32.14 7.98
CA GLU A 853 3.99 -31.30 9.16
C GLU A 853 2.74 -30.53 9.58
N THR A 854 2.73 -30.03 10.81
CA THR A 854 1.61 -29.26 11.34
C THR A 854 1.65 -27.82 10.82
N ASN A 855 0.62 -27.44 10.05
CA ASN A 855 0.51 -26.14 9.39
C ASN A 855 -0.42 -25.16 10.12
N PHE A 856 -1.43 -25.67 10.83
CA PHE A 856 -2.47 -24.84 11.45
C PHE A 856 -2.60 -25.18 12.93
N ARG A 857 -2.72 -24.16 13.78
CA ARG A 857 -2.80 -24.31 15.24
C ARG A 857 -3.81 -23.34 15.83
N ILE A 858 -4.69 -23.83 16.70
CA ILE A 858 -5.49 -23.00 17.61
C ILE A 858 -4.88 -23.12 19.00
N GLN A 859 -4.50 -21.99 19.58
CA GLN A 859 -3.91 -21.89 20.91
C GLN A 859 -4.77 -21.02 21.81
N ALA A 860 -4.77 -21.29 23.11
CA ALA A 860 -5.46 -20.44 24.10
C ALA A 860 -4.63 -20.26 25.38
N GLY A 861 -4.79 -19.11 26.03
CA GLY A 861 -4.16 -18.80 27.31
C GLY A 861 -4.96 -17.77 28.12
N PHE A 862 -4.89 -17.85 29.45
CA PHE A 862 -5.57 -16.88 30.32
C PHE A 862 -4.89 -15.52 30.27
N VAL A 863 -5.66 -14.47 30.00
CA VAL A 863 -5.14 -13.10 29.86
C VAL A 863 -4.31 -12.67 31.07
N ASP A 864 -4.82 -12.87 32.29
CA ASP A 864 -4.14 -12.53 33.55
C ASP A 864 -2.80 -13.25 33.76
N GLU A 865 -2.59 -14.40 33.14
CA GLU A 865 -1.34 -15.15 33.19
C GLU A 865 -0.38 -14.69 32.10
N LEU A 866 -0.91 -14.39 30.91
CA LEU A 866 -0.15 -13.91 29.76
C LEU A 866 0.55 -12.58 30.06
N VAL A 867 -0.20 -11.62 30.60
CA VAL A 867 0.30 -10.26 30.86
C VAL A 867 1.06 -10.12 32.17
N ARG A 868 1.03 -11.14 33.04
CA ARG A 868 1.56 -11.04 34.40
C ARG A 868 3.02 -10.58 34.43
N GLY A 869 3.30 -9.54 35.21
CA GLY A 869 4.66 -9.01 35.38
C GLY A 869 5.18 -8.23 34.17
N THR A 870 4.32 -7.90 33.21
CA THR A 870 4.64 -7.04 32.06
C THR A 870 4.00 -5.66 32.23
N LYS A 871 4.31 -4.71 31.34
CA LYS A 871 3.63 -3.40 31.30
C LYS A 871 2.13 -3.50 30.98
N CYS A 872 1.70 -4.62 30.39
CA CYS A 872 0.29 -4.84 30.09
C CYS A 872 -0.51 -5.30 31.31
N ASP A 873 0.15 -5.68 32.41
CA ASP A 873 -0.49 -6.15 33.63
C ASP A 873 -1.27 -5.02 34.32
N VAL A 874 -2.58 -5.22 34.44
CA VAL A 874 -3.51 -4.26 35.06
C VAL A 874 -3.43 -4.32 36.59
N SER A 875 -2.93 -5.43 37.16
CA SER A 875 -2.97 -5.71 38.62
C SER A 875 -1.76 -5.19 39.40
N THR A 876 -0.64 -4.93 38.74
CA THR A 876 0.65 -4.62 39.37
C THR A 876 0.81 -3.19 39.90
N LEU A 877 -0.10 -2.26 39.54
CA LEU A 877 0.05 -0.84 39.89
C LEU A 877 -0.93 -0.31 40.94
N GLY A 878 -2.08 -0.97 41.17
CA GLY A 878 -2.97 -0.64 42.29
C GLY A 878 -2.34 -0.82 43.67
N ARG A 879 -1.26 -1.60 43.78
CA ARG A 879 -0.49 -1.77 45.03
C ARG A 879 0.57 -0.71 45.27
N ARG A 880 0.95 0.10 44.28
CA ARG A 880 1.94 1.20 44.49
C ARG A 880 1.31 2.45 45.10
N PHE A 881 0.01 2.70 44.91
CA PHE A 881 -0.69 3.86 45.50
C PHE A 881 -1.24 3.62 46.91
N HIS A 882 -1.17 2.39 47.45
CA HIS A 882 -1.51 2.09 48.85
C HIS A 882 -0.28 1.80 49.74
N ARG A 883 0.93 2.08 49.23
CA ARG A 883 2.17 2.12 50.01
C ARG A 883 2.93 3.41 49.69
N GLN A 884 2.31 4.55 50.00
CA GLN A 884 2.99 5.79 50.36
C GLN A 884 2.28 6.39 51.56
#